data_AF-A0A7Y1UJS6-F1
#
_entry.id   AF-A0A7Y1UJS6-F1
#
_cell.length_a   1.000
_cell.length_b   1.000
_cell.length_c   1.000
_cell.angle_alpha   90.00
_cell.angle_beta   90.00
_cell.angle_gamma   90.00
#
_symmetry.space_group_name_H-M   'P 1'
#
loop_
_entity.id
_entity.type
_entity.pdbx_description
1 polymer ?
#
loop_
_entity_poly.entity_id
_entity_poly.type
_entity_poly.pdbx_seq_one_letter_code
_entity_poly.pdbx_strand_id
1 'polypeptide(L)'
;MTHSKTRILALLLFVAGLPAGAATNIFTPATGTWNLTTNWTLGAVPTSADTAFINSARVATVAANAPDVGSINLGNTADPTASGLIIEANLTTNSLFVATAAGALAEVVQTGGTMTINSAFGISANGTAAASGTYTISGGALDFSGATLNVGGSAPGTLTVDGSAVGSVAGNGMNVGAQGTVRFNLAQFGVTPINITTNVNVNATGQLVVDGTAYEGLDGYFPLITYDAIGPQFDPANVTFIGLDDRAPGIVHESGGLWLRLSAPPAYSTKLLSLVPESTVAADYTGSNFSATRELDPSGSDWATTWNEGHVMDTLLEVDVPGEPNLSFELRTARGGNIYSLLTSEGETVPPQYHPPGDTAPWIDEVWQAVGVDGALNDPGNGSPWFIHQAGVYLRDPILTEPFYSPQVAAELDVANRSFTTINWGQQAHIQVFTDADPSNDWQSHLLYFTRYKDLGQGVIEVSIGYYNYGPDEPEFFDVPWGGTRRTTMNHGFLADPICSTGFTWSAAKTENFASPTVPYNQSGGWFGFSSAQSGVGPALGMVFGRDPDPLLPEQFSNTVIRWGFAGGPLQSGETDWRNFLVTEQARFYTLSQGTGFWSRHYIATGDSIADMADRIEARDLASSVAVSPFDFTEGNSPLIGYSFTGSGTSFQVSADEGSPQFYLYAHPVTGSFPIYEMLENDGSRYLSWNPYGTGVIKTYDGTIAGIRLLGFALPSADVNSAGTTYSYQPLAPVFAGVPDNYKPDGEVFSVRTTGDTADDDGDGIQNFVETSVHGSDPNQADSDGDGFTDLQEVALGANPAVNDSGLIALLMAAAGGETSRIELTPSGSDFVVTIKVQEGTNLSAFTDLDLTGANTTVDAGADTVTITISGATAAKFLRVGK
;
A
#
# COMPACT_ATOMS: atom_id res chain seq x y z
N MET A 1 55.94 -20.40 66.33
CA MET A 1 54.65 -20.83 66.89
C MET A 1 53.62 -19.85 66.35
N THR A 2 52.53 -20.16 65.65
CA THR A 2 51.83 -21.38 65.24
C THR A 2 50.76 -20.94 64.22
N HIS A 3 50.37 -21.82 63.29
CA HIS A 3 49.38 -21.65 62.21
C HIS A 3 47.95 -21.22 62.63
N SER A 4 47.16 -20.65 61.69
CA SER A 4 45.93 -21.29 61.17
C SER A 4 45.06 -20.44 60.20
N LYS A 5 45.00 -20.91 58.94
CA LYS A 5 43.85 -21.13 58.03
C LYS A 5 42.81 -20.03 57.72
N THR A 6 42.86 -19.64 56.44
CA THR A 6 41.80 -19.38 55.45
C THR A 6 40.37 -19.81 55.82
N ARG A 7 39.40 -18.89 55.69
CA ARG A 7 37.97 -19.19 55.55
C ARG A 7 37.46 -18.64 54.22
N ILE A 8 37.13 -19.57 53.32
CA ILE A 8 36.33 -19.35 52.12
C ILE A 8 34.90 -19.05 52.59
N LEU A 9 34.36 -17.89 52.19
CA LEU A 9 32.99 -17.50 52.47
C LEU A 9 32.11 -18.04 51.33
N ALA A 10 31.34 -19.08 51.61
CA ALA A 10 30.30 -19.56 50.70
C ALA A 10 29.14 -18.55 50.72
N LEU A 11 28.96 -17.85 49.60
CA LEU A 11 27.74 -17.08 49.32
C LEU A 11 26.72 -18.09 48.77
N LEU A 12 25.83 -18.58 49.64
CA LEU A 12 24.62 -19.27 49.20
C LEU A 12 23.70 -18.24 48.53
N LEU A 13 23.68 -18.23 47.19
CA LEU A 13 22.59 -17.63 46.43
C LEU A 13 21.53 -18.69 46.17
N PHE A 14 20.27 -18.30 46.36
CA PHE A 14 19.06 -19.07 46.09
C PHE A 14 19.08 -19.65 44.67
N VAL A 15 18.98 -20.98 44.56
CA VAL A 15 18.70 -21.67 43.30
C VAL A 15 17.42 -22.47 43.47
N ALA A 16 16.29 -21.89 43.09
CA ALA A 16 15.06 -22.63 42.87
C ALA A 16 15.03 -23.02 41.39
N GLY A 17 15.31 -24.29 41.09
CA GLY A 17 15.12 -24.84 39.72
C GLY A 17 16.09 -25.91 39.25
N LEU A 18 17.24 -26.14 39.90
CA LEU A 18 18.18 -27.17 39.42
C LEU A 18 17.69 -28.59 39.75
N PRO A 19 17.72 -29.54 38.80
CA PRO A 19 17.52 -30.95 39.11
C PRO A 19 18.62 -31.42 40.08
N ALA A 20 18.22 -32.13 41.13
CA ALA A 20 19.14 -32.68 42.12
C ALA A 20 20.13 -33.66 41.45
N GLY A 21 21.38 -33.24 41.28
CA GLY A 21 22.47 -34.10 40.77
C GLY A 21 23.24 -33.57 39.55
N ALA A 22 22.86 -32.43 38.95
CA ALA A 22 23.58 -31.91 37.78
C ALA A 22 24.95 -31.28 38.15
N ALA A 23 26.01 -31.65 37.44
CA ALA A 23 27.34 -31.08 37.69
C ALA A 23 27.48 -29.71 37.02
N THR A 24 28.06 -28.74 37.74
CA THR A 24 28.35 -27.41 37.20
C THR A 24 29.59 -27.47 36.31
N ASN A 25 29.45 -27.14 35.03
CA ASN A 25 30.54 -27.09 34.07
C ASN A 25 30.68 -25.67 33.50
N ILE A 26 31.77 -24.98 33.79
CA ILE A 26 31.96 -23.56 33.45
C ILE A 26 32.88 -23.46 32.24
N PHE A 27 32.49 -22.65 31.27
CA PHE A 27 33.32 -22.33 30.11
C PHE A 27 34.46 -21.40 30.53
N THR A 28 35.70 -21.74 30.20
CA THR A 28 36.94 -21.14 30.75
C THR A 28 37.71 -20.15 29.85
N PRO A 29 37.65 -20.18 28.50
CA PRO A 29 38.32 -19.17 27.69
C PRO A 29 37.45 -17.92 27.50
N ALA A 30 38.07 -16.82 27.07
CA ALA A 30 37.36 -15.60 26.68
C ALA A 30 36.55 -15.83 25.39
N THR A 31 37.12 -16.56 24.42
CA THR A 31 36.43 -17.04 23.23
C THR A 31 36.88 -18.47 22.94
N GLY A 32 36.00 -19.34 22.45
CA GLY A 32 36.40 -20.70 22.07
C GLY A 32 35.25 -21.59 21.61
N THR A 33 35.60 -22.78 21.13
CA THR A 33 34.62 -23.76 20.63
C THR A 33 34.00 -24.59 21.75
N TRP A 34 32.71 -24.91 21.61
CA TRP A 34 31.93 -25.70 22.57
C TRP A 34 32.47 -27.12 22.74
N ASN A 35 32.82 -27.78 21.63
CA ASN A 35 33.19 -29.20 21.62
C ASN A 35 34.63 -29.48 22.09
N LEU A 36 35.40 -28.47 22.53
CA LEU A 36 36.75 -28.68 23.03
C LEU A 36 36.74 -28.90 24.55
N THR A 37 37.07 -30.11 24.99
CA THR A 37 37.03 -30.52 26.41
C THR A 37 37.88 -29.64 27.33
N THR A 38 39.00 -29.09 26.83
CA THR A 38 39.88 -28.21 27.61
C THR A 38 39.27 -26.83 27.90
N ASN A 39 38.19 -26.46 27.21
CA ASN A 39 37.49 -25.20 27.45
C ASN A 39 36.56 -25.27 28.66
N TRP A 40 36.38 -26.44 29.28
CA TRP A 40 35.40 -26.69 30.33
C TRP A 40 36.05 -27.08 31.65
N THR A 41 35.54 -26.58 32.79
CA THR A 41 36.14 -26.84 34.11
C THR A 41 36.16 -28.31 34.53
N LEU A 42 35.24 -29.14 33.99
CA LEU A 42 35.23 -30.58 34.23
C LEU A 42 36.19 -31.37 33.32
N GLY A 43 36.87 -30.70 32.39
CA GLY A 43 37.72 -31.36 31.39
C GLY A 43 36.93 -32.24 30.42
N ALA A 44 35.63 -31.99 30.28
CA ALA A 44 34.69 -32.70 29.42
C ALA A 44 33.66 -31.72 28.85
N VAL A 45 33.18 -31.99 27.64
CA VAL A 45 32.07 -31.23 27.03
C VAL A 45 30.79 -31.49 27.85
N PRO A 46 29.96 -30.47 28.14
CA PRO A 46 28.71 -30.64 28.87
C PRO A 46 27.79 -31.67 28.21
N THR A 47 27.09 -32.44 29.04
CA THR A 47 26.12 -33.47 28.67
C THR A 47 24.78 -33.21 29.34
N SER A 48 23.80 -34.10 29.14
CA SER A 48 22.46 -33.99 29.71
C SER A 48 22.44 -34.03 31.24
N ALA A 49 23.56 -34.47 31.86
CA ALA A 49 23.77 -34.45 33.30
C ALA A 49 24.40 -33.14 33.82
N ASP A 50 24.74 -32.19 32.96
CA ASP A 50 25.52 -31.01 33.32
C ASP A 50 24.71 -29.71 33.19
N THR A 51 25.07 -28.73 34.01
CA THR A 51 24.69 -27.33 33.82
C THR A 51 25.88 -26.56 33.28
N ALA A 52 25.80 -26.16 32.02
CA ALA A 52 26.79 -25.35 31.33
C ALA A 52 26.63 -23.87 31.71
N PHE A 53 27.70 -23.25 32.18
CA PHE A 53 27.75 -21.83 32.51
C PHE A 53 28.70 -21.06 31.60
N ILE A 54 28.19 -20.02 30.96
CA ILE A 54 28.96 -19.03 30.20
C ILE A 54 28.88 -17.71 30.95
N ASN A 55 29.88 -17.46 31.79
CA ASN A 55 29.93 -16.25 32.63
C ASN A 55 30.32 -15.02 31.80
N SER A 56 30.23 -13.82 32.40
CA SER A 56 30.60 -12.54 31.79
C SER A 56 31.98 -12.55 31.12
N ALA A 57 32.09 -11.81 30.01
CA ALA A 57 33.29 -11.68 29.16
C ALA A 57 33.73 -12.97 28.42
N ARG A 58 32.82 -13.93 28.23
CA ARG A 58 33.11 -15.22 27.59
C ARG A 58 32.16 -15.49 26.44
N VAL A 59 32.66 -16.06 25.34
CA VAL A 59 31.87 -16.45 24.17
C VAL A 59 32.17 -17.90 23.79
N ALA A 60 31.14 -18.74 23.74
CA ALA A 60 31.24 -20.12 23.28
C ALA A 60 30.62 -20.28 21.88
N THR A 61 31.29 -20.99 20.97
CA THR A 61 30.81 -21.24 19.60
C THR A 61 30.53 -22.73 19.37
N VAL A 62 29.30 -23.06 18.96
CA VAL A 62 28.87 -24.41 18.57
C VAL A 62 29.01 -24.56 17.05
N ALA A 63 30.24 -24.79 16.59
CA ALA A 63 30.56 -24.95 15.16
C ALA A 63 30.32 -26.36 14.60
N ALA A 64 29.97 -27.32 15.46
CA ALA A 64 29.65 -28.70 15.11
C ALA A 64 28.67 -29.27 16.14
N ASN A 65 27.87 -30.26 15.75
CA ASN A 65 26.84 -30.86 16.61
C ASN A 65 27.40 -31.19 17.99
N ALA A 66 26.74 -30.67 19.03
CA ALA A 66 27.12 -30.90 20.42
C ALA A 66 26.25 -32.00 21.04
N PRO A 67 26.74 -32.72 22.07
CA PRO A 67 25.89 -33.58 22.89
C PRO A 67 24.74 -32.78 23.55
N ASP A 68 23.62 -33.44 23.84
CA ASP A 68 22.53 -32.84 24.62
C ASP A 68 23.04 -32.32 25.97
N VAL A 69 22.54 -31.17 26.43
CA VAL A 69 23.00 -30.50 27.66
C VAL A 69 21.86 -30.31 28.65
N GLY A 70 22.10 -30.57 29.94
CA GLY A 70 21.06 -30.46 30.96
C GLY A 70 20.47 -29.05 31.04
N SER A 71 21.30 -28.05 31.29
CA SER A 71 20.90 -26.63 31.25
C SER A 71 22.05 -25.74 30.79
N ILE A 72 21.73 -24.66 30.09
CA ILE A 72 22.66 -23.62 29.65
C ILE A 72 22.26 -22.30 30.30
N ASN A 73 23.22 -21.67 30.99
CA ASN A 73 23.03 -20.40 31.66
C ASN A 73 24.09 -19.39 31.19
N LEU A 74 23.63 -18.28 30.63
CA LEU A 74 24.45 -17.14 30.22
C LEU A 74 24.17 -15.94 31.13
N GLY A 75 25.19 -15.10 31.38
CA GLY A 75 25.02 -13.89 32.19
C GLY A 75 24.54 -14.20 33.61
N ASN A 76 25.20 -15.13 34.28
CA ASN A 76 24.91 -15.60 35.65
C ASN A 76 25.74 -14.87 36.73
N THR A 77 26.54 -13.88 36.34
CA THR A 77 27.35 -13.04 37.23
C THR A 77 26.91 -11.59 37.14
N ALA A 78 26.92 -10.88 38.27
CA ALA A 78 26.55 -9.46 38.33
C ALA A 78 27.67 -8.57 37.77
N ASP A 79 27.92 -8.67 36.47
CA ASP A 79 28.97 -7.99 35.72
C ASP A 79 28.39 -7.56 34.36
N PRO A 80 28.46 -6.26 34.02
CA PRO A 80 27.90 -5.72 32.78
C PRO A 80 28.71 -6.10 31.53
N THR A 81 29.77 -6.88 31.64
CA THR A 81 30.50 -7.38 30.47
C THR A 81 29.73 -8.53 29.82
N ALA A 82 29.44 -8.41 28.53
CA ALA A 82 28.62 -9.38 27.79
C ALA A 82 29.20 -10.81 27.81
N SER A 83 28.33 -11.80 27.99
CA SER A 83 28.59 -13.22 27.70
C SER A 83 27.84 -13.66 26.44
N GLY A 84 28.43 -14.53 25.61
CA GLY A 84 27.90 -14.91 24.31
C GLY A 84 27.80 -16.43 24.07
N LEU A 85 26.80 -16.85 23.30
CA LEU A 85 26.71 -18.17 22.69
C LEU A 85 26.42 -18.02 21.19
N ILE A 86 27.29 -18.56 20.35
CA ILE A 86 27.12 -18.59 18.90
C ILE A 86 26.73 -20.03 18.49
N ILE A 87 25.64 -20.18 17.76
CA ILE A 87 25.10 -21.47 17.32
C ILE A 87 25.14 -21.55 15.79
N GLU A 88 25.99 -22.44 15.26
CA GLU A 88 26.16 -22.70 13.82
C GLU A 88 25.77 -24.15 13.47
N ALA A 89 25.59 -25.02 14.47
CA ALA A 89 25.29 -26.44 14.35
C ALA A 89 24.33 -26.90 15.47
N ASN A 90 23.86 -28.15 15.41
CA ASN A 90 22.78 -28.61 16.29
C ASN A 90 23.18 -28.64 17.77
N LEU A 91 22.28 -28.15 18.61
CA LEU A 91 22.42 -28.12 20.07
C LEU A 91 21.07 -28.38 20.73
N THR A 92 21.03 -29.32 21.67
CA THR A 92 19.83 -29.65 22.44
C THR A 92 20.06 -29.32 23.92
N THR A 93 19.07 -28.72 24.59
CA THR A 93 19.08 -28.56 26.04
C THR A 93 17.71 -28.72 26.68
N ASN A 94 17.64 -29.07 27.98
CA ASN A 94 16.37 -29.01 28.70
C ASN A 94 16.02 -27.57 29.11
N SER A 95 17.01 -26.74 29.41
CA SER A 95 16.74 -25.37 29.86
C SER A 95 17.78 -24.36 29.40
N LEU A 96 17.31 -23.28 28.76
CA LEU A 96 18.14 -22.14 28.36
C LEU A 96 17.70 -20.90 29.14
N PHE A 97 18.66 -20.27 29.83
CA PHE A 97 18.45 -18.99 30.49
C PHE A 97 19.52 -17.96 30.07
N VAL A 98 19.05 -16.81 29.59
CA VAL A 98 19.87 -15.70 29.10
C VAL A 98 19.71 -14.51 30.05
N ALA A 99 20.83 -14.02 30.61
CA ALA A 99 20.89 -12.88 31.53
C ALA A 99 20.05 -13.09 32.82
N THR A 100 20.51 -14.01 33.69
CA THR A 100 19.81 -14.36 34.93
C THR A 100 20.22 -13.55 36.15
N ALA A 101 21.41 -12.94 36.15
CA ALA A 101 21.94 -12.18 37.27
C ALA A 101 21.73 -10.66 37.14
N ALA A 102 21.69 -9.96 38.27
CA ALA A 102 21.58 -8.50 38.35
C ALA A 102 22.65 -7.80 37.51
N GLY A 103 22.27 -6.94 36.57
CA GLY A 103 23.25 -6.18 35.77
C GLY A 103 23.99 -7.00 34.71
N ALA A 104 23.64 -8.28 34.50
CA ALA A 104 24.30 -9.12 33.52
C ALA A 104 23.85 -8.78 32.09
N LEU A 105 24.80 -8.74 31.14
CA LEU A 105 24.52 -8.69 29.71
C LEU A 105 24.79 -10.06 29.09
N ALA A 106 23.83 -10.63 28.35
CA ALA A 106 24.03 -11.90 27.65
C ALA A 106 23.36 -11.94 26.29
N GLU A 107 24.02 -12.57 25.33
CA GLU A 107 23.57 -12.65 23.95
C GLU A 107 23.70 -14.09 23.42
N VAL A 108 22.67 -14.53 22.69
CA VAL A 108 22.70 -15.73 21.87
C VAL A 108 22.54 -15.32 20.42
N VAL A 109 23.44 -15.77 19.55
CA VAL A 109 23.38 -15.55 18.09
C VAL A 109 23.32 -16.91 17.40
N GLN A 110 22.21 -17.19 16.71
CA GLN A 110 22.02 -18.40 15.94
C GLN A 110 22.03 -18.09 14.45
N THR A 111 23.02 -18.62 13.73
CA THR A 111 23.20 -18.44 12.28
C THR A 111 22.98 -19.74 11.51
N GLY A 112 22.86 -20.88 12.20
CA GLY A 112 22.65 -22.19 11.59
C GLY A 112 22.31 -23.27 12.60
N GLY A 113 22.11 -24.50 12.11
CA GLY A 113 21.74 -25.65 12.94
C GLY A 113 20.36 -25.54 13.61
N THR A 114 19.98 -26.59 14.33
CA THR A 114 18.76 -26.62 15.14
C THR A 114 19.09 -26.46 16.62
N MET A 115 18.51 -25.46 17.27
CA MET A 115 18.52 -25.29 18.72
C MET A 115 17.22 -25.85 19.31
N THR A 116 17.30 -26.92 20.10
CA THR A 116 16.13 -27.58 20.72
C THR A 116 16.09 -27.33 22.24
N ILE A 117 14.97 -26.86 22.76
CA ILE A 117 14.75 -26.54 24.19
C ILE A 117 13.55 -27.30 24.77
N ASN A 118 13.80 -28.27 25.64
CA ASN A 118 12.79 -29.27 26.04
C ASN A 118 11.93 -28.91 27.27
N SER A 119 12.26 -27.90 28.08
CA SER A 119 11.53 -27.67 29.35
C SER A 119 11.40 -26.22 29.79
N ALA A 120 12.46 -25.42 29.77
CA ALA A 120 12.39 -24.02 30.22
C ALA A 120 13.21 -23.08 29.34
N PHE A 121 12.60 -21.98 28.90
CA PHE A 121 13.26 -20.97 28.09
C PHE A 121 12.97 -19.57 28.64
N GLY A 122 14.02 -18.87 29.07
CA GLY A 122 13.92 -17.51 29.61
C GLY A 122 14.99 -16.57 29.07
N ILE A 123 14.55 -15.41 28.59
CA ILE A 123 15.42 -14.28 28.19
C ILE A 123 15.11 -13.14 29.16
N SER A 124 15.99 -12.91 30.13
CA SER A 124 15.78 -11.96 31.24
C SER A 124 14.49 -12.15 32.04
N ALA A 125 13.86 -13.33 31.97
CA ALA A 125 12.57 -13.61 32.61
C ALA A 125 12.62 -13.48 34.15
N ASN A 126 13.78 -13.75 34.75
CA ASN A 126 14.03 -13.69 36.20
C ASN A 126 15.11 -12.65 36.58
N GLY A 127 15.50 -11.77 35.66
CA GLY A 127 16.55 -10.78 35.88
C GLY A 127 16.12 -9.71 36.88
N THR A 128 17.00 -9.34 37.81
CA THR A 128 16.79 -8.16 38.66
C THR A 128 17.15 -6.89 37.87
N ALA A 129 16.58 -5.74 38.25
CA ALA A 129 16.74 -4.48 37.54
C ALA A 129 18.23 -4.23 37.14
N ALA A 130 18.47 -3.97 35.85
CA ALA A 130 19.75 -3.79 35.13
C ALA A 130 20.28 -4.98 34.30
N ALA A 131 19.72 -6.19 34.38
CA ALA A 131 20.08 -7.27 33.45
C ALA A 131 19.55 -7.00 32.02
N SER A 132 20.23 -7.48 30.97
CA SER A 132 19.71 -7.45 29.59
C SER A 132 20.13 -8.70 28.82
N GLY A 133 19.15 -9.37 28.22
CA GLY A 133 19.33 -10.64 27.52
C GLY A 133 18.80 -10.55 26.10
N THR A 134 19.55 -11.05 25.13
CA THR A 134 19.15 -11.10 23.72
C THR A 134 19.31 -12.50 23.14
N TYR A 135 18.36 -12.88 22.29
CA TYR A 135 18.46 -14.04 21.41
C TYR A 135 18.13 -13.59 20.00
N THR A 136 19.08 -13.72 19.07
CA THR A 136 18.89 -13.41 17.66
C THR A 136 19.03 -14.68 16.83
N ILE A 137 18.04 -14.99 16.01
CA ILE A 137 18.10 -16.05 15.01
C ILE A 137 18.08 -15.44 13.61
N SER A 138 19.12 -15.70 12.82
CA SER A 138 19.26 -15.28 11.41
C SER A 138 19.45 -16.45 10.44
N GLY A 139 19.48 -17.68 10.96
CA GLY A 139 19.52 -18.91 10.16
C GLY A 139 19.32 -20.16 11.02
N GLY A 140 19.05 -21.30 10.38
CA GLY A 140 18.76 -22.56 11.08
C GLY A 140 17.33 -22.62 11.63
N ALA A 141 17.12 -23.38 12.72
CA ALA A 141 15.80 -23.59 13.33
C ALA A 141 15.84 -23.46 14.86
N LEU A 142 14.83 -22.81 15.45
CA LEU A 142 14.63 -22.73 16.89
C LEU A 142 13.38 -23.51 17.29
N ASP A 143 13.57 -24.62 18.00
CA ASP A 143 12.51 -25.51 18.47
C ASP A 143 12.44 -25.49 19.99
N PHE A 144 11.41 -24.84 20.53
CA PHE A 144 11.04 -24.85 21.94
C PHE A 144 9.65 -25.45 22.14
N SER A 145 9.26 -26.43 21.31
CA SER A 145 7.99 -27.17 21.43
C SER A 145 7.80 -27.87 22.78
N GLY A 146 8.89 -28.10 23.54
CA GLY A 146 8.86 -28.61 24.91
C GLY A 146 8.73 -27.53 26.01
N ALA A 147 8.82 -26.24 25.68
CA ALA A 147 8.98 -25.16 26.67
C ALA A 147 8.12 -23.93 26.38
N THR A 148 7.75 -23.19 27.43
CA THR A 148 7.20 -21.84 27.28
C THR A 148 8.35 -20.83 27.31
N LEU A 149 8.46 -20.02 26.24
CA LEU A 149 9.39 -18.89 26.19
C LEU A 149 8.87 -17.75 27.09
N ASN A 150 9.72 -17.25 27.97
CA ASN A 150 9.46 -16.04 28.76
C ASN A 150 10.48 -14.96 28.39
N VAL A 151 10.00 -13.84 27.86
CA VAL A 151 10.83 -12.72 27.41
C VAL A 151 10.59 -11.51 28.30
N GLY A 152 11.63 -11.04 28.99
CA GLY A 152 11.67 -9.78 29.73
C GLY A 152 10.59 -9.61 30.82
N GLY A 153 10.92 -9.93 32.07
CA GLY A 153 10.04 -9.71 33.22
C GLY A 153 10.27 -8.34 33.86
N SER A 154 11.10 -8.31 34.90
CA SER A 154 11.57 -7.09 35.59
C SER A 154 12.82 -6.46 34.95
N ALA A 155 13.34 -7.06 33.89
CA ALA A 155 14.57 -6.64 33.20
C ALA A 155 14.41 -6.81 31.68
N PRO A 156 15.05 -5.96 30.86
CA PRO A 156 15.01 -6.05 29.39
C PRO A 156 15.37 -7.43 28.85
N GLY A 157 14.46 -8.01 28.04
CA GLY A 157 14.72 -9.24 27.30
C GLY A 157 14.25 -9.11 25.86
N THR A 158 15.02 -9.63 24.91
CA THR A 158 14.67 -9.53 23.48
C THR A 158 14.86 -10.84 22.75
N LEU A 159 13.83 -11.27 22.01
CA LEU A 159 13.95 -12.26 20.93
C LEU A 159 13.88 -11.52 19.60
N THR A 160 14.84 -11.74 18.71
CA THR A 160 14.86 -11.20 17.34
C THR A 160 14.83 -12.35 16.34
N VAL A 161 13.84 -12.34 15.45
CA VAL A 161 13.81 -13.18 14.24
C VAL A 161 14.27 -12.30 13.08
N ASP A 162 15.40 -12.66 12.48
CA ASP A 162 16.11 -11.83 11.51
C ASP A 162 15.98 -12.38 10.08
N GLY A 163 14.98 -11.89 9.37
CA GLY A 163 14.73 -12.20 7.96
C GLY A 163 14.14 -13.59 7.68
N SER A 164 14.13 -13.94 6.39
CA SER A 164 13.52 -15.16 5.84
C SER A 164 14.49 -16.35 5.71
N ALA A 165 15.78 -16.16 6.01
CA ALA A 165 16.77 -17.25 6.00
C ALA A 165 16.61 -18.22 7.19
N VAL A 166 15.76 -17.86 8.16
CA VAL A 166 15.39 -18.72 9.29
C VAL A 166 14.48 -19.83 8.81
N GLY A 167 14.92 -21.08 8.96
CA GLY A 167 14.18 -22.26 8.49
C GLY A 167 12.88 -22.51 9.26
N SER A 168 12.90 -22.35 10.59
CA SER A 168 11.67 -22.37 11.39
C SER A 168 11.88 -21.82 12.80
N VAL A 169 10.81 -21.28 13.39
CA VAL A 169 10.69 -20.99 14.82
C VAL A 169 9.40 -21.62 15.32
N ALA A 170 9.49 -22.55 16.27
CA ALA A 170 8.34 -23.30 16.76
C ALA A 170 8.40 -23.50 18.28
N GLY A 171 7.25 -23.39 18.95
CA GLY A 171 7.18 -23.33 20.41
C GLY A 171 5.90 -23.89 21.02
N ASN A 172 5.99 -24.24 22.31
CA ASN A 172 4.79 -24.59 23.09
C ASN A 172 3.95 -23.32 23.34
N GLY A 173 4.51 -22.37 24.10
CA GLY A 173 3.85 -21.11 24.45
C GLY A 173 4.86 -19.96 24.56
N MET A 174 4.36 -18.73 24.58
CA MET A 174 5.18 -17.52 24.67
C MET A 174 4.55 -16.50 25.62
N ASN A 175 5.37 -15.93 26.51
CA ASN A 175 5.02 -14.84 27.41
C ASN A 175 5.99 -13.67 27.20
N VAL A 176 5.48 -12.53 26.74
CA VAL A 176 6.22 -11.26 26.64
C VAL A 176 5.85 -10.41 27.85
N GLY A 177 6.78 -10.25 28.79
CA GLY A 177 6.55 -9.49 30.01
C GLY A 177 6.72 -7.98 29.80
N ALA A 178 6.62 -7.22 30.89
CA ALA A 178 6.59 -5.74 30.89
C ALA A 178 7.89 -5.06 30.39
N GLN A 179 8.97 -5.82 30.27
CA GLN A 179 10.25 -5.38 29.72
C GLN A 179 10.70 -6.31 28.57
N GLY A 180 9.77 -7.08 28.02
CA GLY A 180 10.01 -8.03 26.95
C GLY A 180 9.78 -7.39 25.59
N THR A 181 10.65 -7.74 24.65
CA THR A 181 10.53 -7.35 23.24
C THR A 181 10.62 -8.60 22.35
N VAL A 182 9.68 -8.77 21.44
CA VAL A 182 9.82 -9.68 20.30
C VAL A 182 9.96 -8.82 19.05
N ARG A 183 11.07 -8.98 18.33
CA ARG A 183 11.41 -8.20 17.14
C ARG A 183 11.43 -9.09 15.91
N PHE A 184 10.81 -8.61 14.85
CA PHE A 184 10.83 -9.18 13.52
C PHE A 184 11.58 -8.22 12.60
N ASN A 185 12.78 -8.60 12.16
CA ASN A 185 13.44 -7.85 11.09
C ASN A 185 13.00 -8.44 9.76
N LEU A 186 12.38 -7.63 8.92
CA LEU A 186 11.96 -8.05 7.59
C LEU A 186 13.17 -8.07 6.67
N ALA A 187 13.30 -9.16 5.91
CA ALA A 187 14.18 -9.24 4.74
C ALA A 187 13.39 -9.00 3.45
N GLN A 188 14.00 -9.19 2.30
CA GLN A 188 13.40 -8.98 0.97
C GLN A 188 11.99 -9.61 0.79
N PHE A 189 11.72 -10.75 1.42
CA PHE A 189 10.44 -11.48 1.31
C PHE A 189 9.65 -11.55 2.62
N GLY A 190 9.90 -10.62 3.55
CA GLY A 190 9.28 -10.61 4.87
C GLY A 190 10.11 -11.36 5.91
N VAL A 191 9.46 -12.12 6.79
CA VAL A 191 10.09 -12.75 7.97
C VAL A 191 9.51 -14.13 8.24
N THR A 192 10.31 -15.02 8.83
CA THR A 192 9.82 -16.33 9.27
C THR A 192 8.89 -16.17 10.49
N PRO A 193 7.67 -16.76 10.48
CA PRO A 193 6.75 -16.67 11.61
C PRO A 193 7.22 -17.47 12.83
N ILE A 194 6.79 -17.04 14.01
CA ILE A 194 6.90 -17.81 15.26
C ILE A 194 5.65 -18.69 15.40
N ASN A 195 5.81 -20.01 15.29
CA ASN A 195 4.70 -20.95 15.40
C ASN A 195 4.47 -21.39 16.85
N ILE A 196 3.29 -21.13 17.42
CA ILE A 196 2.97 -21.42 18.82
C ILE A 196 1.76 -22.35 18.90
N THR A 197 1.74 -23.26 19.88
CA THR A 197 0.72 -24.32 19.95
C THR A 197 -0.24 -24.22 21.13
N THR A 198 0.10 -23.49 22.21
CA THR A 198 -0.74 -23.48 23.42
C THR A 198 -1.14 -22.12 23.97
N ASN A 199 -0.27 -21.09 23.97
CA ASN A 199 -0.65 -19.76 24.44
C ASN A 199 0.35 -18.68 24.01
N VAL A 200 -0.14 -17.48 23.69
CA VAL A 200 0.66 -16.27 23.51
C VAL A 200 0.13 -15.19 24.46
N ASN A 201 0.93 -14.76 25.44
CA ASN A 201 0.56 -13.67 26.34
C ASN A 201 1.52 -12.50 26.15
N VAL A 202 0.99 -11.32 25.85
CA VAL A 202 1.76 -10.08 25.77
C VAL A 202 1.27 -9.13 26.87
N ASN A 203 2.17 -8.72 27.74
CA ASN A 203 1.89 -7.72 28.76
C ASN A 203 1.56 -6.37 28.09
N ALA A 204 0.70 -5.55 28.70
CA ALA A 204 0.33 -4.23 28.19
C ALA A 204 1.50 -3.28 27.88
N THR A 205 2.67 -3.50 28.50
CA THR A 205 3.91 -2.72 28.25
C THR A 205 4.99 -3.51 27.51
N GLY A 206 4.75 -4.80 27.26
CA GLY A 206 5.61 -5.61 26.38
C GLY A 206 5.51 -5.11 24.94
N GLN A 207 6.57 -5.34 24.16
CA GLN A 207 6.71 -4.77 22.83
C GLN A 207 6.78 -5.86 21.77
N LEU A 208 5.98 -5.70 20.71
CA LEU A 208 6.25 -6.33 19.42
C LEU A 208 6.84 -5.24 18.51
N VAL A 209 7.93 -5.55 17.83
CA VAL A 209 8.63 -4.61 16.94
C VAL A 209 8.75 -5.24 15.57
N VAL A 210 8.33 -4.53 14.54
CA VAL A 210 8.56 -4.89 13.14
C VAL A 210 9.55 -3.87 12.57
N ASP A 211 10.71 -4.35 12.13
CA ASP A 211 11.77 -3.55 11.55
C ASP A 211 11.88 -3.85 10.06
N GLY A 212 11.38 -2.94 9.24
CA GLY A 212 11.38 -2.98 7.78
C GLY A 212 12.59 -2.30 7.14
N THR A 213 13.61 -1.89 7.90
CA THR A 213 14.75 -1.12 7.35
C THR A 213 15.45 -1.83 6.17
N ALA A 214 15.41 -3.16 6.13
CA ALA A 214 15.95 -3.98 5.04
C ALA A 214 14.87 -4.58 4.12
N TYR A 215 13.61 -4.20 4.30
CA TYR A 215 12.49 -4.67 3.50
C TYR A 215 12.43 -3.93 2.16
N GLU A 216 12.65 -4.68 1.09
CA GLU A 216 12.58 -4.17 -0.28
C GLU A 216 11.35 -4.67 -1.05
N GLY A 217 10.51 -5.48 -0.41
CA GLY A 217 9.25 -5.91 -1.02
C GLY A 217 8.28 -4.73 -1.18
N LEU A 218 7.28 -4.94 -2.03
CA LEU A 218 6.16 -4.03 -2.26
C LEU A 218 5.09 -4.28 -1.18
N ASP A 219 3.83 -4.42 -1.59
CA ASP A 219 2.77 -4.86 -0.72
C ASP A 219 3.05 -6.25 -0.14
N GLY A 220 2.59 -6.49 1.08
CA GLY A 220 2.81 -7.75 1.75
C GLY A 220 1.75 -8.10 2.77
N TYR A 221 1.60 -9.40 3.01
CA TYR A 221 0.78 -9.95 4.07
C TYR A 221 1.52 -11.13 4.70
N PHE A 222 2.12 -10.92 5.88
CA PHE A 222 3.08 -11.85 6.47
C PHE A 222 2.59 -12.37 7.82
N PRO A 223 2.63 -13.69 8.07
CA PRO A 223 2.40 -14.18 9.41
C PRO A 223 3.58 -13.79 10.30
N LEU A 224 3.30 -13.18 11.45
CA LEU A 224 4.31 -12.89 12.47
C LEU A 224 4.30 -13.99 13.55
N ILE A 225 3.12 -14.34 14.04
CA ILE A 225 2.93 -15.33 15.09
C ILE A 225 1.74 -16.19 14.71
N THR A 226 1.91 -17.51 14.57
CA THR A 226 0.80 -18.40 14.23
C THR A 226 0.24 -19.04 15.50
N TYR A 227 -0.79 -18.41 16.08
CA TYR A 227 -1.60 -18.92 17.18
C TYR A 227 -2.83 -18.05 17.41
N ASP A 228 -4.04 -18.65 17.40
CA ASP A 228 -5.31 -17.92 17.38
C ASP A 228 -5.55 -17.05 18.63
N ALA A 229 -5.18 -17.53 19.82
CA ALA A 229 -5.54 -16.89 21.08
C ALA A 229 -4.38 -16.05 21.65
N ILE A 230 -4.20 -14.85 21.10
CA ILE A 230 -3.30 -13.85 21.69
C ILE A 230 -3.99 -13.23 22.90
N GLY A 231 -3.27 -13.17 24.02
CA GLY A 231 -3.83 -12.84 25.33
C GLY A 231 -4.57 -11.48 25.34
N PRO A 232 -5.60 -11.33 26.19
CA PRO A 232 -6.56 -10.21 26.14
C PRO A 232 -5.97 -8.83 26.51
N GLN A 233 -4.68 -8.77 26.86
CA GLN A 233 -3.96 -7.52 27.15
C GLN A 233 -3.22 -6.99 25.91
N PHE A 234 -3.16 -7.75 24.83
CA PHE A 234 -2.52 -7.32 23.60
C PHE A 234 -3.41 -6.31 22.88
N ASP A 235 -2.81 -5.20 22.50
CA ASP A 235 -3.41 -4.15 21.70
C ASP A 235 -2.52 -3.97 20.45
N PRO A 236 -3.04 -4.23 19.24
CA PRO A 236 -2.31 -4.03 17.98
C PRO A 236 -1.71 -2.63 17.83
N ALA A 237 -2.31 -1.60 18.43
CA ALA A 237 -1.80 -0.23 18.40
C ALA A 237 -0.47 -0.05 19.15
N ASN A 238 -0.07 -1.03 19.98
CA ASN A 238 1.20 -1.01 20.71
C ASN A 238 2.35 -1.68 19.94
N VAL A 239 2.14 -2.14 18.70
CA VAL A 239 3.21 -2.62 17.84
C VAL A 239 4.03 -1.45 17.32
N THR A 240 5.36 -1.56 17.41
CA THR A 240 6.27 -0.53 16.91
C THR A 240 6.78 -0.89 15.53
N PHE A 241 6.64 0.03 14.59
CA PHE A 241 7.15 -0.07 13.22
C PHE A 241 8.40 0.78 13.03
N ILE A 242 9.43 0.24 12.38
CA ILE A 242 10.70 0.92 12.11
C ILE A 242 11.06 0.73 10.64
N GLY A 243 11.56 1.77 9.96
CA GLY A 243 12.15 1.65 8.62
C GLY A 243 11.18 1.21 7.52
N LEU A 244 9.89 1.54 7.65
CA LEU A 244 8.87 1.19 6.67
C LEU A 244 8.49 2.38 5.75
N ASP A 245 9.05 3.56 5.99
CA ASP A 245 8.87 4.78 5.17
C ASP A 245 7.41 5.07 4.82
N ASP A 246 7.08 5.30 3.54
CA ASP A 246 5.73 5.62 3.04
C ASP A 246 4.78 4.42 3.00
N ARG A 247 5.18 3.28 3.57
CA ARG A 247 4.31 2.10 3.68
C ARG A 247 3.37 2.29 4.87
N ALA A 248 2.13 1.83 4.74
CA ALA A 248 1.09 1.88 5.77
C ALA A 248 0.95 0.51 6.47
N PRO A 249 1.75 0.22 7.51
CA PRO A 249 1.76 -1.08 8.16
C PRO A 249 0.56 -1.27 9.10
N GLY A 250 -0.12 -2.40 8.96
CA GLY A 250 -1.21 -2.81 9.85
C GLY A 250 -0.96 -4.16 10.50
N ILE A 251 -1.48 -4.35 11.71
CA ILE A 251 -1.52 -5.66 12.35
C ILE A 251 -2.94 -6.22 12.25
N VAL A 252 -3.06 -7.39 11.63
CA VAL A 252 -4.32 -8.12 11.52
C VAL A 252 -4.28 -9.30 12.48
N HIS A 253 -5.32 -9.41 13.32
CA HIS A 253 -5.53 -10.58 14.15
C HIS A 253 -6.70 -11.38 13.58
N GLU A 254 -6.41 -12.62 13.14
CA GLU A 254 -7.41 -13.50 12.55
C GLU A 254 -7.17 -14.97 12.94
N SER A 255 -8.04 -15.86 12.45
CA SER A 255 -7.83 -17.31 12.57
C SER A 255 -6.50 -17.67 11.90
N GLY A 256 -5.61 -18.34 12.64
CA GLY A 256 -4.25 -18.63 12.22
C GLY A 256 -3.20 -17.75 12.91
N GLY A 257 -3.57 -16.60 13.51
CA GLY A 257 -2.68 -15.82 14.38
C GLY A 257 -2.58 -14.32 14.07
N LEU A 258 -1.38 -13.77 14.29
CA LEU A 258 -1.04 -12.36 14.06
C LEU A 258 -0.33 -12.18 12.73
N TRP A 259 -0.81 -11.24 11.93
CA TRP A 259 -0.30 -10.96 10.60
C TRP A 259 0.09 -9.49 10.45
N LEU A 260 1.11 -9.25 9.64
CA LEU A 260 1.54 -7.93 9.19
C LEU A 260 0.98 -7.69 7.80
N ARG A 261 0.15 -6.65 7.65
CA ARG A 261 -0.21 -6.06 6.36
C ARG A 261 0.77 -4.91 6.08
N LEU A 262 1.35 -4.90 4.89
CA LEU A 262 2.07 -3.74 4.34
C LEU A 262 1.38 -3.31 3.05
N SER A 263 0.97 -2.05 3.00
CA SER A 263 0.56 -1.37 1.76
C SER A 263 1.58 -0.30 1.43
N ALA A 264 2.20 -0.38 0.25
CA ALA A 264 3.27 0.47 -0.19
C ALA A 264 2.87 1.15 -1.50
N PRO A 265 2.73 2.50 -1.56
CA PRO A 265 2.73 3.15 -2.87
C PRO A 265 4.11 2.92 -3.49
N PRO A 266 4.20 2.37 -4.71
CA PRO A 266 5.47 2.32 -5.40
C PRO A 266 6.06 3.73 -5.52
N ALA A 267 7.35 3.90 -5.23
CA ALA A 267 8.01 5.20 -5.33
C ALA A 267 7.73 5.87 -6.70
N TYR A 268 7.56 7.20 -6.71
CA TYR A 268 7.31 8.03 -7.91
C TYR A 268 5.95 7.82 -8.61
N SER A 269 4.98 7.26 -7.89
CA SER A 269 3.60 7.11 -8.38
C SER A 269 2.97 8.44 -8.86
N THR A 270 3.30 9.59 -8.27
CA THR A 270 2.71 10.90 -8.64
C THR A 270 2.84 11.24 -10.14
N LYS A 271 4.04 11.06 -10.74
CA LYS A 271 4.21 11.33 -12.19
C LYS A 271 3.46 10.32 -13.05
N LEU A 272 3.46 9.04 -12.66
CA LEU A 272 2.67 8.01 -13.35
C LEU A 272 1.17 8.28 -13.27
N LEU A 273 0.69 8.90 -12.18
CA LEU A 273 -0.72 9.10 -11.87
C LEU A 273 -1.27 10.47 -12.29
N SER A 274 -0.41 11.38 -12.77
CA SER A 274 -0.84 12.65 -13.37
C SER A 274 -1.62 12.49 -14.67
N LEU A 275 -1.77 11.26 -15.18
CA LEU A 275 -2.50 10.97 -16.41
C LEU A 275 -4.01 11.19 -16.31
N VAL A 276 -4.58 11.19 -15.09
CA VAL A 276 -6.04 11.17 -14.95
C VAL A 276 -6.61 12.54 -15.33
N PRO A 277 -7.53 12.62 -16.30
CA PRO A 277 -8.06 13.90 -16.79
C PRO A 277 -8.62 14.75 -15.66
N GLU A 278 -8.51 16.07 -15.79
CA GLU A 278 -9.10 17.00 -14.83
C GLU A 278 -10.60 16.78 -14.64
N SER A 279 -11.08 17.03 -13.43
CA SER A 279 -12.52 16.93 -13.11
C SER A 279 -13.31 17.94 -13.96
N THR A 280 -14.38 17.47 -14.60
CA THR A 280 -15.25 18.31 -15.43
C THR A 280 -16.31 19.04 -14.61
N VAL A 281 -16.54 18.58 -13.38
CA VAL A 281 -17.47 19.17 -12.43
C VAL A 281 -16.67 19.83 -11.31
N ALA A 282 -16.97 21.09 -11.02
CA ALA A 282 -16.34 21.82 -9.92
C ALA A 282 -16.69 21.18 -8.57
N ALA A 283 -15.70 21.12 -7.67
CA ALA A 283 -15.90 20.65 -6.31
C ALA A 283 -16.60 21.70 -5.43
N ASP A 284 -17.40 21.24 -4.47
CA ASP A 284 -18.02 22.08 -3.43
C ASP A 284 -17.90 21.40 -2.06
N TYR A 285 -16.79 21.69 -1.37
CA TYR A 285 -16.48 21.12 -0.06
C TYR A 285 -17.16 21.83 1.10
N THR A 286 -18.05 22.79 0.83
CA THR A 286 -18.66 23.63 1.87
C THR A 286 -19.30 22.80 2.96
N GLY A 287 -18.83 22.97 4.21
CA GLY A 287 -19.39 22.28 5.38
C GLY A 287 -19.04 20.80 5.49
N SER A 288 -18.07 20.28 4.72
CA SER A 288 -17.62 18.88 4.79
C SER A 288 -16.21 18.75 5.36
N ASN A 289 -16.04 17.78 6.26
CA ASN A 289 -14.75 17.29 6.73
C ASN A 289 -14.31 16.11 5.86
N PHE A 290 -13.00 15.99 5.64
CA PHE A 290 -12.41 14.90 4.87
C PHE A 290 -11.19 14.34 5.59
N SER A 291 -11.15 13.02 5.71
CA SER A 291 -10.01 12.22 6.12
C SER A 291 -9.75 11.15 5.08
N ALA A 292 -8.49 10.75 4.96
CA ALA A 292 -8.15 9.57 4.18
C ALA A 292 -6.91 8.89 4.73
N THR A 293 -6.85 7.57 4.59
CA THR A 293 -5.76 6.76 5.11
C THR A 293 -5.59 5.48 4.31
N ARG A 294 -4.36 4.96 4.27
CA ARG A 294 -4.06 3.58 3.86
C ARG A 294 -3.76 2.66 5.04
N GLU A 295 -3.77 3.22 6.25
CA GLU A 295 -3.72 2.43 7.49
C GLU A 295 -4.92 1.52 7.57
N LEU A 296 -4.73 0.36 8.21
CA LEU A 296 -5.78 -0.64 8.37
C LEU A 296 -6.91 -0.07 9.23
N ASP A 297 -8.09 0.09 8.63
CA ASP A 297 -9.32 0.55 9.26
C ASP A 297 -10.54 -0.18 8.65
N PRO A 298 -10.81 -1.42 9.10
CA PRO A 298 -11.89 -2.24 8.54
C PRO A 298 -13.26 -1.59 8.78
N SER A 299 -14.19 -1.78 7.85
CA SER A 299 -15.56 -1.23 7.93
C SER A 299 -16.35 -1.73 9.14
N GLY A 300 -16.01 -2.93 9.64
CA GLY A 300 -16.80 -3.61 10.67
C GLY A 300 -18.11 -4.18 10.12
N SER A 301 -18.29 -4.19 8.80
CA SER A 301 -19.43 -4.77 8.10
C SER A 301 -19.38 -6.30 8.11
N ASP A 302 -20.56 -6.93 8.08
CA ASP A 302 -20.69 -8.37 7.91
C ASP A 302 -20.63 -8.76 6.42
N TRP A 303 -19.51 -9.35 5.97
CA TRP A 303 -19.27 -9.66 4.55
C TRP A 303 -19.68 -11.07 4.09
N ALA A 304 -20.01 -11.97 5.02
CA ALA A 304 -20.28 -13.39 4.77
C ALA A 304 -19.13 -14.18 4.09
N THR A 305 -17.89 -13.72 4.24
CA THR A 305 -16.65 -14.39 3.80
C THR A 305 -15.88 -14.94 5.01
N THR A 306 -15.03 -15.96 4.80
CA THR A 306 -14.12 -16.47 5.84
C THR A 306 -12.89 -15.59 6.04
N TRP A 307 -12.67 -14.61 5.16
CA TRP A 307 -11.48 -13.78 5.12
C TRP A 307 -11.68 -12.47 5.90
N ASN A 308 -10.62 -11.96 6.53
CA ASN A 308 -10.64 -10.64 7.19
C ASN A 308 -10.45 -9.49 6.19
N GLU A 309 -11.07 -8.34 6.43
CA GLU A 309 -10.91 -7.15 5.58
C GLU A 309 -9.44 -6.72 5.36
N GLY A 310 -8.50 -7.07 6.26
CA GLY A 310 -7.07 -6.84 6.07
C GLY A 310 -6.46 -7.52 4.83
N HIS A 311 -7.12 -8.55 4.28
CA HIS A 311 -6.76 -9.16 3.00
C HIS A 311 -7.07 -8.23 1.83
N VAL A 312 -8.24 -7.58 1.84
CA VAL A 312 -8.74 -6.79 0.71
C VAL A 312 -8.39 -5.31 0.80
N MET A 313 -8.44 -4.72 2.00
CA MET A 313 -8.43 -3.27 2.17
C MET A 313 -7.14 -2.66 1.65
N ASP A 314 -7.26 -1.55 0.92
CA ASP A 314 -6.15 -0.70 0.52
C ASP A 314 -6.24 0.71 1.12
N THR A 315 -7.27 1.47 0.74
CA THR A 315 -7.43 2.88 1.11
C THR A 315 -8.84 3.13 1.66
N LEU A 316 -8.95 4.01 2.66
CA LEU A 316 -10.20 4.58 3.17
C LEU A 316 -10.25 6.08 2.83
N LEU A 317 -11.33 6.51 2.20
CA LEU A 317 -11.75 7.91 2.06
C LEU A 317 -12.99 8.14 2.93
N GLU A 318 -12.92 9.08 3.86
CA GLU A 318 -14.01 9.41 4.77
C GLU A 318 -14.44 10.87 4.56
N VAL A 319 -15.74 11.05 4.33
CA VAL A 319 -16.38 12.36 4.23
C VAL A 319 -17.45 12.45 5.31
N ASP A 320 -17.34 13.46 6.16
CA ASP A 320 -18.35 13.80 7.16
C ASP A 320 -18.96 15.17 6.84
N VAL A 321 -20.29 15.22 6.72
CA VAL A 321 -21.06 16.45 6.54
C VAL A 321 -21.95 16.65 7.77
N PRO A 322 -21.51 17.46 8.77
CA PRO A 322 -22.24 17.63 10.01
C PRO A 322 -23.68 18.10 9.81
N GLY A 323 -24.62 17.32 10.32
CA GLY A 323 -26.06 17.60 10.23
C GLY A 323 -26.75 17.03 8.98
N GLU A 324 -25.99 16.52 8.01
CA GLU A 324 -26.49 15.96 6.75
C GLU A 324 -25.97 14.53 6.57
N PRO A 325 -26.40 13.56 7.41
CA PRO A 325 -25.78 12.23 7.48
C PRO A 325 -25.89 11.42 6.18
N ASN A 326 -26.88 11.70 5.32
CA ASN A 326 -27.02 11.04 4.02
C ASN A 326 -26.04 11.57 2.97
N LEU A 327 -25.25 12.60 3.30
CA LEU A 327 -24.14 13.12 2.49
C LEU A 327 -22.77 12.68 2.99
N SER A 328 -22.70 12.17 4.22
CA SER A 328 -21.51 11.52 4.77
C SER A 328 -21.36 10.11 4.21
N PHE A 329 -20.13 9.68 3.98
CA PHE A 329 -19.80 8.33 3.56
C PHE A 329 -18.38 7.92 3.96
N GLU A 330 -18.17 6.61 4.07
CA GLU A 330 -16.83 6.01 4.09
C GLU A 330 -16.71 5.09 2.87
N LEU A 331 -15.77 5.40 1.98
CA LEU A 331 -15.46 4.60 0.81
C LEU A 331 -14.13 3.89 1.03
N ARG A 332 -14.13 2.56 0.94
CA ARG A 332 -12.90 1.77 0.97
C ARG A 332 -12.63 1.10 -0.36
N THR A 333 -11.41 1.32 -0.85
CA THR A 333 -10.89 0.64 -2.04
C THR A 333 -10.16 -0.62 -1.63
N ALA A 334 -10.22 -1.62 -2.50
CA ALA A 334 -9.49 -2.86 -2.38
C ALA A 334 -8.09 -2.74 -2.99
N ARG A 335 -7.21 -3.71 -2.71
CA ARG A 335 -5.91 -3.86 -3.37
C ARG A 335 -6.02 -3.97 -4.90
N GLY A 336 -7.13 -4.52 -5.41
CA GLY A 336 -7.45 -4.54 -6.85
C GLY A 336 -7.85 -3.18 -7.43
N GLY A 337 -8.03 -2.16 -6.59
CA GLY A 337 -8.43 -0.81 -6.98
C GLY A 337 -9.94 -0.62 -7.12
N ASN A 338 -10.75 -1.66 -6.91
CA ASN A 338 -12.22 -1.59 -6.88
C ASN A 338 -12.77 -1.07 -5.54
N ILE A 339 -14.03 -0.62 -5.48
CA ILE A 339 -14.70 -0.34 -4.20
C ILE A 339 -15.23 -1.65 -3.65
N TYR A 340 -14.73 -2.07 -2.49
CA TYR A 340 -15.26 -3.25 -1.80
C TYR A 340 -16.19 -2.88 -0.63
N SER A 341 -16.14 -1.65 -0.13
CA SER A 341 -17.02 -1.14 0.92
C SER A 341 -17.39 0.31 0.68
N LEU A 342 -18.66 0.63 0.87
CA LEU A 342 -19.19 1.99 0.84
C LEU A 342 -20.27 2.10 1.93
N LEU A 343 -19.85 2.61 3.09
CA LEU A 343 -20.74 2.86 4.22
C LEU A 343 -21.41 4.22 4.04
N THR A 344 -22.71 4.23 4.27
CA THR A 344 -23.55 5.43 4.32
C THR A 344 -24.29 5.46 5.65
N SER A 345 -25.12 6.48 5.88
CA SER A 345 -26.04 6.55 7.02
C SER A 345 -26.97 5.33 7.18
N GLU A 346 -27.29 4.63 6.08
CA GLU A 346 -28.11 3.42 6.09
C GLU A 346 -27.30 2.16 6.43
N GLY A 347 -25.97 2.27 6.51
CA GLY A 347 -25.01 1.18 6.69
C GLY A 347 -24.29 0.83 5.40
N GLU A 348 -23.73 -0.38 5.37
CA GLU A 348 -22.96 -0.89 4.23
C GLU A 348 -23.85 -0.93 3.00
N THR A 349 -23.35 -0.52 1.85
CA THR A 349 -24.11 -0.56 0.60
C THR A 349 -23.57 -1.61 -0.35
N VAL A 350 -22.30 -2.02 -0.24
CA VAL A 350 -21.74 -3.08 -1.07
C VAL A 350 -22.29 -4.45 -0.63
N PRO A 351 -22.68 -5.34 -1.57
CA PRO A 351 -23.27 -6.63 -1.25
C PRO A 351 -22.39 -7.58 -0.43
N PRO A 352 -22.99 -8.60 0.20
CA PRO A 352 -22.23 -9.72 0.74
C PRO A 352 -21.48 -10.49 -0.34
N GLN A 353 -20.34 -11.08 0.03
CA GLN A 353 -19.35 -11.66 -0.90
C GLN A 353 -19.43 -13.19 -1.00
N TYR A 354 -20.52 -13.79 -0.51
CA TYR A 354 -20.63 -15.25 -0.38
C TYR A 354 -21.15 -15.95 -1.65
N HIS A 355 -20.47 -17.04 -2.05
CA HIS A 355 -20.76 -17.76 -3.30
C HIS A 355 -20.81 -19.29 -3.11
N PRO A 356 -21.99 -19.92 -2.88
CA PRO A 356 -22.09 -21.33 -2.57
C PRO A 356 -21.73 -22.27 -3.76
N PRO A 357 -21.09 -23.43 -3.49
CA PRO A 357 -20.60 -23.87 -2.17
C PRO A 357 -19.22 -23.28 -1.84
N GLY A 358 -19.13 -22.51 -0.75
CA GLY A 358 -17.87 -21.95 -0.27
C GLY A 358 -17.73 -20.45 -0.51
N ASP A 359 -16.50 -19.97 -0.42
CA ASP A 359 -16.16 -18.56 -0.55
C ASP A 359 -15.18 -18.39 -1.70
N THR A 360 -15.72 -18.47 -2.92
CA THR A 360 -14.90 -18.53 -4.14
C THR A 360 -14.63 -17.17 -4.78
N ALA A 361 -15.21 -16.10 -4.24
CA ALA A 361 -15.11 -14.74 -4.79
C ALA A 361 -14.90 -13.66 -3.71
N PRO A 362 -14.10 -13.91 -2.64
CA PRO A 362 -13.99 -12.97 -1.53
C PRO A 362 -13.48 -11.61 -2.02
N TRP A 363 -14.37 -10.61 -2.05
CA TRP A 363 -14.12 -9.26 -2.56
C TRP A 363 -13.67 -9.18 -4.03
N ILE A 364 -14.04 -10.17 -4.85
CA ILE A 364 -13.71 -10.24 -6.27
C ILE A 364 -14.95 -10.05 -7.15
N ASP A 365 -16.08 -10.63 -6.78
CA ASP A 365 -17.39 -10.43 -7.44
C ASP A 365 -18.35 -9.81 -6.42
N GLU A 366 -19.43 -9.18 -6.87
CA GLU A 366 -20.31 -8.40 -6.00
C GLU A 366 -19.65 -7.16 -5.33
N VAL A 367 -18.70 -6.54 -6.02
CA VAL A 367 -18.04 -5.25 -5.69
C VAL A 367 -18.31 -4.22 -6.79
N TRP A 368 -17.95 -2.94 -6.59
CA TRP A 368 -17.94 -1.98 -7.71
C TRP A 368 -16.60 -2.00 -8.42
N GLN A 369 -16.58 -2.55 -9.64
CA GLN A 369 -15.34 -2.74 -10.39
C GLN A 369 -15.49 -2.49 -11.89
N ALA A 370 -14.35 -2.33 -12.55
CA ALA A 370 -14.19 -2.42 -13.99
C ALA A 370 -13.95 -3.87 -14.45
N VAL A 371 -14.55 -4.23 -15.59
CA VAL A 371 -14.29 -5.51 -16.27
C VAL A 371 -14.05 -5.26 -17.76
N GLY A 372 -13.05 -5.92 -18.34
CA GLY A 372 -12.77 -5.95 -19.76
C GLY A 372 -12.99 -7.34 -20.34
N VAL A 373 -13.63 -7.41 -21.51
CA VAL A 373 -14.02 -8.67 -22.15
C VAL A 373 -13.74 -8.59 -23.64
N ASP A 374 -13.03 -9.60 -24.15
CA ASP A 374 -12.91 -9.91 -25.57
C ASP A 374 -14.08 -10.83 -25.96
N GLY A 375 -15.05 -10.29 -26.69
CA GLY A 375 -16.26 -10.98 -27.11
C GLY A 375 -16.03 -12.02 -28.20
N ALA A 376 -14.89 -11.98 -28.90
CA ALA A 376 -14.50 -13.01 -29.85
C ALA A 376 -13.92 -14.25 -29.15
N LEU A 377 -13.20 -14.05 -28.04
CA LEU A 377 -12.62 -15.13 -27.22
C LEU A 377 -13.57 -15.65 -26.14
N ASN A 378 -14.48 -14.82 -25.63
CA ASN A 378 -15.38 -15.17 -24.54
C ASN A 378 -16.49 -16.14 -24.97
N ASP A 379 -16.31 -17.42 -24.65
CA ASP A 379 -17.27 -18.50 -24.91
C ASP A 379 -17.58 -19.30 -23.63
N PRO A 380 -18.31 -18.71 -22.66
CA PRO A 380 -18.60 -19.36 -21.39
C PRO A 380 -19.49 -20.60 -21.57
N GLY A 381 -20.28 -20.65 -22.66
CA GLY A 381 -21.13 -21.81 -22.99
C GLY A 381 -20.33 -23.07 -23.30
N ASN A 382 -19.11 -22.91 -23.81
CA ASN A 382 -18.18 -24.01 -24.07
C ASN A 382 -17.06 -24.12 -23.02
N GLY A 383 -17.17 -23.39 -21.91
CA GLY A 383 -16.21 -23.46 -20.82
C GLY A 383 -14.96 -22.61 -21.02
N SER A 384 -14.96 -21.65 -21.95
CA SER A 384 -13.86 -20.71 -22.21
C SER A 384 -14.28 -19.25 -21.92
N PRO A 385 -14.67 -18.91 -20.68
CA PRO A 385 -14.89 -17.52 -20.31
C PRO A 385 -13.58 -16.71 -20.46
N TRP A 386 -13.71 -15.48 -20.96
CA TRP A 386 -12.59 -14.53 -21.06
C TRP A 386 -13.02 -13.22 -20.41
N PHE A 387 -12.44 -12.90 -19.25
CA PHE A 387 -12.78 -11.72 -18.45
C PHE A 387 -11.55 -11.28 -17.70
N ILE A 388 -11.11 -10.05 -17.94
CA ILE A 388 -10.09 -9.42 -17.12
C ILE A 388 -10.80 -8.58 -16.06
N HIS A 389 -10.74 -9.01 -14.80
CA HIS A 389 -11.29 -8.25 -13.69
C HIS A 389 -10.28 -7.24 -13.17
N GLN A 390 -10.79 -6.09 -12.73
CA GLN A 390 -10.05 -5.15 -11.90
C GLN A 390 -9.85 -5.71 -10.48
N ALA A 391 -10.84 -6.40 -9.89
CA ALA A 391 -10.72 -6.83 -8.50
C ALA A 391 -9.69 -7.95 -8.31
N GLY A 392 -9.53 -8.84 -9.28
CA GLY A 392 -8.61 -9.97 -9.23
C GLY A 392 -9.25 -11.28 -9.67
N VAL A 393 -8.90 -12.37 -8.99
CA VAL A 393 -9.14 -13.72 -9.49
C VAL A 393 -10.03 -14.53 -8.54
N TYR A 394 -10.94 -15.33 -9.10
CA TYR A 394 -11.76 -16.24 -8.29
C TYR A 394 -10.92 -17.30 -7.59
N LEU A 395 -11.21 -17.55 -6.32
CA LEU A 395 -10.60 -18.59 -5.48
C LEU A 395 -11.15 -19.98 -5.86
N ARG A 396 -10.79 -20.46 -7.05
CA ARG A 396 -11.27 -21.73 -7.64
C ARG A 396 -10.16 -22.69 -8.07
N ASP A 397 -8.94 -22.19 -8.24
CA ASP A 397 -7.76 -23.02 -8.49
C ASP A 397 -7.16 -23.51 -7.16
N PRO A 398 -6.90 -24.82 -7.00
CA PRO A 398 -6.33 -25.37 -5.76
C PRO A 398 -4.99 -24.79 -5.32
N ILE A 399 -4.22 -24.15 -6.20
CA ILE A 399 -2.97 -23.48 -5.82
C ILE A 399 -3.23 -22.17 -5.04
N LEU A 400 -4.37 -21.52 -5.28
CA LEU A 400 -4.77 -20.36 -4.51
C LEU A 400 -5.26 -20.83 -3.14
N THR A 401 -4.43 -20.57 -2.13
CA THR A 401 -4.79 -20.83 -0.73
C THR A 401 -5.33 -19.58 -0.04
N GLU A 402 -5.25 -18.42 -0.69
CA GLU A 402 -5.74 -17.11 -0.26
C GLU A 402 -6.25 -16.29 -1.45
N PRO A 403 -7.04 -15.22 -1.23
CA PRO A 403 -7.53 -14.35 -2.29
C PRO A 403 -6.37 -13.69 -3.04
N PHE A 404 -6.47 -13.62 -4.36
CA PHE A 404 -5.48 -12.93 -5.20
C PHE A 404 -6.14 -11.75 -5.92
N TYR A 405 -5.71 -10.55 -5.55
CA TYR A 405 -6.20 -9.30 -6.13
C TYR A 405 -5.31 -8.87 -7.31
N SER A 406 -5.87 -8.12 -8.25
CA SER A 406 -5.08 -7.55 -9.35
C SER A 406 -3.94 -6.68 -8.81
N PRO A 407 -2.67 -6.98 -9.13
CA PRO A 407 -1.54 -6.27 -8.55
C PRO A 407 -1.61 -4.76 -8.75
N GLN A 408 -1.51 -4.00 -7.67
CA GLN A 408 -1.38 -2.56 -7.70
C GLN A 408 0.07 -2.21 -8.11
N VAL A 409 0.24 -1.56 -9.26
CA VAL A 409 1.55 -1.24 -9.83
C VAL A 409 1.93 0.24 -9.70
N ALA A 410 0.99 1.09 -9.29
CA ALA A 410 1.20 2.47 -8.83
C ALA A 410 0.00 2.92 -7.99
N ALA A 411 0.21 3.79 -6.99
CA ALA A 411 -0.88 4.39 -6.23
C ALA A 411 -0.48 5.70 -5.54
N GLU A 412 -1.44 6.61 -5.39
CA GLU A 412 -1.27 7.90 -4.73
C GLU A 412 -2.53 8.27 -3.96
N LEU A 413 -2.31 8.68 -2.71
CA LEU A 413 -3.33 9.29 -1.88
C LEU A 413 -3.09 10.80 -1.82
N ASP A 414 -3.93 11.57 -2.50
CA ASP A 414 -3.88 13.03 -2.49
C ASP A 414 -4.98 13.59 -1.57
N VAL A 415 -4.59 13.79 -0.31
CA VAL A 415 -5.48 14.33 0.72
C VAL A 415 -5.88 15.79 0.43
N ALA A 416 -5.04 16.56 -0.27
CA ALA A 416 -5.33 17.96 -0.56
C ALA A 416 -6.43 18.09 -1.63
N ASN A 417 -6.40 17.23 -2.65
CA ASN A 417 -7.41 17.17 -3.70
C ASN A 417 -8.55 16.17 -3.41
N ARG A 418 -8.57 15.60 -2.19
CA ARG A 418 -9.57 14.64 -1.71
C ARG A 418 -9.75 13.45 -2.65
N SER A 419 -8.65 12.90 -3.13
CA SER A 419 -8.67 11.81 -4.12
C SER A 419 -7.67 10.70 -3.81
N PHE A 420 -8.02 9.51 -4.27
CA PHE A 420 -7.12 8.36 -4.35
C PHE A 420 -7.05 7.89 -5.80
N THR A 421 -5.84 7.65 -6.29
CA THR A 421 -5.59 7.17 -7.65
C THR A 421 -4.72 5.93 -7.63
N THR A 422 -5.05 4.92 -8.42
CA THR A 422 -4.33 3.65 -8.52
C THR A 422 -4.20 3.17 -9.96
N ILE A 423 -3.12 2.44 -10.25
CA ILE A 423 -2.95 1.64 -11.45
C ILE A 423 -2.87 0.18 -11.04
N ASN A 424 -3.72 -0.65 -11.63
CA ASN A 424 -3.77 -2.08 -11.37
C ASN A 424 -3.54 -2.87 -12.65
N TRP A 425 -2.71 -3.91 -12.56
CA TRP A 425 -2.59 -4.89 -13.61
C TRP A 425 -3.74 -5.89 -13.50
N GLY A 426 -4.76 -5.71 -14.35
CA GLY A 426 -5.95 -6.52 -14.39
C GLY A 426 -5.62 -8.02 -14.49
N GLN A 427 -6.47 -8.90 -13.98
CA GLN A 427 -6.21 -10.34 -14.01
C GLN A 427 -7.36 -11.10 -14.65
N GLN A 428 -7.03 -12.18 -15.36
CA GLN A 428 -8.03 -13.11 -15.88
C GLN A 428 -8.76 -13.77 -14.72
N ALA A 429 -10.08 -13.52 -14.60
CA ALA A 429 -10.83 -13.89 -13.41
C ALA A 429 -11.06 -15.41 -13.30
N HIS A 430 -11.32 -16.05 -14.45
CA HIS A 430 -11.72 -17.46 -14.52
C HIS A 430 -10.54 -18.39 -14.80
N ILE A 431 -9.79 -18.67 -13.74
CA ILE A 431 -8.60 -19.50 -13.83
C ILE A 431 -8.85 -21.02 -13.78
N GLN A 432 -10.03 -21.46 -13.33
CA GLN A 432 -10.31 -22.89 -13.22
C GLN A 432 -10.44 -23.61 -14.58
N VAL A 433 -10.43 -22.85 -15.68
CA VAL A 433 -10.51 -23.40 -17.03
C VAL A 433 -9.23 -24.16 -17.38
N PHE A 434 -8.10 -23.78 -16.78
CA PHE A 434 -6.77 -24.27 -17.10
C PHE A 434 -6.04 -24.68 -15.82
N THR A 435 -6.42 -25.82 -15.24
CA THR A 435 -5.77 -26.33 -14.01
C THR A 435 -4.52 -27.17 -14.30
N ASP A 436 -3.91 -27.02 -15.48
CA ASP A 436 -2.71 -27.75 -15.87
C ASP A 436 -1.49 -26.83 -15.92
N ALA A 437 -0.32 -27.40 -16.20
CA ALA A 437 0.94 -26.68 -16.27
C ALA A 437 1.34 -26.33 -17.72
N ASP A 438 0.39 -26.33 -18.66
CA ASP A 438 0.65 -25.99 -20.05
C ASP A 438 0.35 -24.50 -20.30
N PRO A 439 1.37 -23.63 -20.37
CA PRO A 439 1.15 -22.19 -20.53
C PRO A 439 0.50 -21.81 -21.86
N SER A 440 0.43 -22.72 -22.84
CA SER A 440 -0.13 -22.42 -24.15
C SER A 440 -1.66 -22.38 -24.19
N ASN A 441 -2.33 -22.89 -23.14
CA ASN A 441 -3.78 -22.84 -23.02
C ASN A 441 -4.26 -21.76 -22.05
N ASP A 442 -3.37 -21.13 -21.29
CA ASP A 442 -3.71 -20.16 -20.26
C ASP A 442 -3.97 -18.76 -20.83
N TRP A 443 -5.01 -18.11 -20.33
CA TRP A 443 -5.26 -16.71 -20.66
C TRP A 443 -4.25 -15.79 -19.97
N GLN A 444 -3.64 -14.91 -20.74
CA GLN A 444 -2.80 -13.83 -20.23
C GLN A 444 -3.62 -12.55 -20.09
N SER A 445 -3.15 -11.65 -19.22
CA SER A 445 -3.73 -10.32 -19.07
C SER A 445 -2.72 -9.27 -19.49
N HIS A 446 -3.07 -8.51 -20.52
CA HIS A 446 -2.30 -7.36 -20.98
C HIS A 446 -3.12 -6.06 -20.91
N LEU A 447 -3.83 -5.89 -19.79
CA LEU A 447 -4.71 -4.74 -19.56
C LEU A 447 -4.34 -4.04 -18.25
N LEU A 448 -4.13 -2.74 -18.32
CA LEU A 448 -3.97 -1.87 -17.16
C LEU A 448 -5.26 -1.10 -16.90
N TYR A 449 -5.65 -1.07 -15.62
CA TYR A 449 -6.72 -0.24 -15.10
C TYR A 449 -6.12 0.97 -14.40
N PHE A 450 -6.59 2.16 -14.76
CA PHE A 450 -6.27 3.42 -14.07
C PHE A 450 -7.54 3.87 -13.38
N THR A 451 -7.55 4.07 -12.07
CA THR A 451 -8.78 4.42 -11.34
C THR A 451 -8.51 5.57 -10.40
N ARG A 452 -9.34 6.62 -10.50
CA ARG A 452 -9.39 7.71 -9.52
C ARG A 452 -10.76 7.76 -8.86
N TYR A 453 -10.75 7.80 -7.53
CA TYR A 453 -11.90 8.17 -6.70
C TYR A 453 -11.65 9.56 -6.13
N LYS A 454 -12.58 10.48 -6.33
CA LYS A 454 -12.44 11.87 -5.86
C LYS A 454 -13.74 12.34 -5.22
N ASP A 455 -13.66 12.83 -3.99
CA ASP A 455 -14.75 13.58 -3.38
C ASP A 455 -14.90 14.91 -4.13
N LEU A 456 -16.10 15.20 -4.63
CA LEU A 456 -16.45 16.51 -5.20
C LEU A 456 -17.29 17.35 -4.23
N GLY A 457 -17.43 16.89 -2.98
CA GLY A 457 -18.25 17.49 -1.94
C GLY A 457 -19.74 17.34 -2.18
N GLN A 458 -20.54 17.71 -1.18
CA GLN A 458 -22.00 17.57 -1.20
C GLN A 458 -22.47 16.16 -1.61
N GLY A 459 -21.86 15.09 -1.07
CA GLY A 459 -22.29 13.71 -1.34
C GLY A 459 -22.10 13.24 -2.79
N VAL A 460 -21.17 13.83 -3.54
CA VAL A 460 -20.84 13.42 -4.92
C VAL A 460 -19.41 12.90 -4.99
N ILE A 461 -19.26 11.70 -5.52
CA ILE A 461 -17.97 11.05 -5.77
C ILE A 461 -17.79 10.95 -7.29
N GLU A 462 -16.69 11.47 -7.80
CA GLU A 462 -16.24 11.20 -9.17
C GLU A 462 -15.45 9.90 -9.20
N VAL A 463 -15.76 9.06 -10.18
CA VAL A 463 -15.00 7.85 -10.48
C VAL A 463 -14.54 7.93 -11.94
N SER A 464 -13.22 8.04 -12.14
CA SER A 464 -12.62 8.05 -13.47
C SER A 464 -11.86 6.75 -13.67
N ILE A 465 -12.22 5.96 -14.69
CA ILE A 465 -11.61 4.68 -15.01
C ILE A 465 -10.99 4.73 -16.41
N GLY A 466 -9.71 4.40 -16.50
CA GLY A 466 -8.96 4.27 -17.75
C GLY A 466 -8.60 2.81 -18.02
N TYR A 467 -8.64 2.43 -19.28
CA TYR A 467 -8.26 1.11 -19.77
C TYR A 467 -7.11 1.28 -20.74
N TYR A 468 -6.02 0.53 -20.59
CA TYR A 468 -4.92 0.50 -21.55
C TYR A 468 -4.56 -0.93 -21.93
N ASN A 469 -4.73 -1.27 -23.20
CA ASN A 469 -4.37 -2.57 -23.73
C ASN A 469 -2.96 -2.52 -24.30
N TYR A 470 -2.06 -3.37 -23.81
CA TYR A 470 -0.70 -3.52 -24.34
C TYR A 470 -0.45 -4.91 -24.95
N GLY A 471 -1.49 -5.75 -25.06
CA GLY A 471 -1.41 -7.09 -25.64
C GLY A 471 -2.13 -7.23 -26.96
N PRO A 472 -2.07 -8.43 -27.55
CA PRO A 472 -2.62 -8.69 -28.88
C PRO A 472 -4.13 -8.95 -28.91
N ASP A 473 -4.75 -9.28 -27.78
CA ASP A 473 -6.20 -9.48 -27.67
C ASP A 473 -6.93 -8.13 -27.82
N GLU A 474 -8.21 -8.13 -28.23
CA GLU A 474 -8.93 -6.88 -28.54
C GLU A 474 -10.24 -6.77 -27.73
N PRO A 475 -10.16 -6.44 -26.42
CA PRO A 475 -11.36 -6.27 -25.61
C PRO A 475 -12.30 -5.23 -26.21
N GLU A 476 -13.55 -5.60 -26.42
CA GLU A 476 -14.56 -4.74 -27.03
C GLU A 476 -15.81 -4.50 -26.17
N PHE A 477 -15.90 -5.20 -25.05
CA PHE A 477 -16.99 -5.13 -24.08
C PHE A 477 -16.46 -4.78 -22.68
N PHE A 478 -16.95 -3.68 -22.11
CA PHE A 478 -16.50 -3.17 -20.82
C PHE A 478 -17.67 -2.93 -19.86
N ASP A 479 -17.62 -3.54 -18.69
CA ASP A 479 -18.58 -3.27 -17.61
C ASP A 479 -18.03 -2.16 -16.71
N VAL A 480 -18.59 -0.95 -16.82
CA VAL A 480 -17.99 0.28 -16.24
C VAL A 480 -19.01 1.18 -15.55
N PRO A 481 -19.24 0.98 -14.24
CA PRO A 481 -18.83 -0.19 -13.47
C PRO A 481 -19.86 -1.34 -13.52
N TRP A 482 -19.39 -2.53 -13.18
CA TRP A 482 -20.21 -3.63 -12.66
C TRP A 482 -20.37 -3.43 -11.16
N GLY A 483 -21.60 -3.45 -10.64
CA GLY A 483 -21.82 -3.28 -9.19
C GLY A 483 -23.29 -3.08 -8.82
N GLY A 484 -23.54 -2.53 -7.64
CA GLY A 484 -24.91 -2.24 -7.16
C GLY A 484 -24.98 -2.20 -5.64
N THR A 485 -26.14 -2.52 -5.08
CA THR A 485 -26.36 -2.41 -3.64
C THR A 485 -26.86 -3.68 -2.96
N ARG A 486 -26.46 -3.86 -1.70
CA ARG A 486 -26.98 -4.91 -0.83
C ARG A 486 -28.43 -4.64 -0.51
N ARG A 487 -29.25 -5.68 -0.66
CA ARG A 487 -30.71 -5.53 -0.59
C ARG A 487 -31.24 -5.37 0.83
N THR A 488 -30.42 -5.62 1.85
CA THR A 488 -30.75 -5.33 3.25
C THR A 488 -30.62 -3.84 3.58
N THR A 489 -29.90 -3.07 2.76
CA THR A 489 -29.74 -1.61 2.89
C THR A 489 -30.58 -0.87 1.83
N MET A 490 -30.39 -1.18 0.55
CA MET A 490 -31.05 -0.47 -0.56
C MET A 490 -31.65 -1.46 -1.59
N ASN A 491 -32.90 -1.88 -1.37
CA ASN A 491 -33.54 -2.91 -2.22
C ASN A 491 -34.35 -2.34 -3.41
N HIS A 492 -34.45 -1.02 -3.54
CA HIS A 492 -35.37 -0.40 -4.49
C HIS A 492 -34.62 0.41 -5.54
N GLY A 493 -34.60 -0.09 -6.78
CA GLY A 493 -33.96 0.56 -7.92
C GLY A 493 -34.91 1.48 -8.68
N PHE A 494 -34.40 2.56 -9.27
CA PHE A 494 -35.13 3.55 -10.04
C PHE A 494 -34.30 3.97 -11.26
N LEU A 495 -34.86 3.87 -12.47
CA LEU A 495 -34.19 4.34 -13.68
C LEU A 495 -34.75 5.71 -14.06
N ALA A 496 -33.85 6.66 -14.33
CA ALA A 496 -34.22 7.98 -14.84
C ALA A 496 -34.85 7.87 -16.23
N ASP A 497 -35.99 8.53 -16.42
CA ASP A 497 -36.60 8.69 -17.74
C ASP A 497 -35.76 9.66 -18.59
N PRO A 498 -35.83 9.60 -19.94
CA PRO A 498 -35.20 10.60 -20.80
C PRO A 498 -35.55 12.02 -20.37
N ILE A 499 -34.50 12.84 -20.14
CA ILE A 499 -34.63 14.24 -19.71
C ILE A 499 -35.64 14.97 -20.61
N CYS A 500 -36.63 15.61 -19.96
CA CYS A 500 -37.61 16.47 -20.60
C CYS A 500 -37.50 17.90 -20.04
N SER A 501 -38.24 18.86 -20.61
CA SER A 501 -38.12 20.27 -20.27
C SER A 501 -38.56 20.66 -18.84
N THR A 502 -38.95 19.69 -17.99
CA THR A 502 -39.50 19.92 -16.64
C THR A 502 -38.68 19.26 -15.53
N GLY A 503 -37.40 18.95 -15.79
CA GLY A 503 -36.51 18.25 -14.85
C GLY A 503 -36.57 16.73 -14.96
N PHE A 504 -35.92 16.03 -14.03
CA PHE A 504 -35.91 14.57 -13.99
C PHE A 504 -37.25 13.96 -13.56
N THR A 505 -37.65 12.89 -14.24
CA THR A 505 -38.63 11.91 -13.76
C THR A 505 -37.99 10.52 -13.78
N TRP A 506 -38.59 9.57 -13.08
CA TRP A 506 -38.06 8.22 -12.98
C TRP A 506 -39.16 7.17 -12.89
N SER A 507 -38.77 5.93 -13.21
CA SER A 507 -39.67 4.79 -13.16
C SER A 507 -40.18 4.50 -11.74
N ALA A 508 -41.25 3.71 -11.62
CA ALA A 508 -41.54 3.02 -10.36
C ALA A 508 -40.37 2.10 -9.95
N ALA A 509 -40.34 1.72 -8.66
CA ALA A 509 -39.32 0.83 -8.11
C ALA A 509 -39.25 -0.49 -8.89
N LYS A 510 -38.03 -0.89 -9.29
CA LYS A 510 -37.76 -2.10 -10.06
C LYS A 510 -37.96 -3.36 -9.20
N THR A 511 -38.48 -4.42 -9.81
CA THR A 511 -38.79 -5.70 -9.12
C THR A 511 -38.38 -6.95 -9.90
N GLU A 512 -37.79 -6.75 -11.07
CA GLU A 512 -37.40 -7.80 -12.00
C GLU A 512 -36.05 -8.45 -11.65
N ASN A 513 -35.86 -9.66 -12.18
CA ASN A 513 -34.60 -10.38 -12.09
C ASN A 513 -33.56 -9.75 -13.02
N PHE A 514 -32.28 -9.86 -12.63
CA PHE A 514 -31.16 -9.36 -13.41
C PHE A 514 -31.16 -9.90 -14.86
N ALA A 515 -30.62 -9.08 -15.78
CA ALA A 515 -30.56 -9.31 -17.22
C ALA A 515 -31.92 -9.46 -17.95
N SER A 516 -33.05 -9.27 -17.26
CA SER A 516 -34.36 -9.18 -17.91
C SER A 516 -34.54 -7.84 -18.66
N PRO A 517 -34.17 -6.68 -18.08
CA PRO A 517 -34.24 -5.40 -18.77
C PRO A 517 -32.86 -4.94 -19.29
N THR A 518 -32.85 -4.43 -20.53
CA THR A 518 -31.69 -3.78 -21.15
C THR A 518 -32.15 -2.51 -21.83
N VAL A 519 -31.56 -1.36 -21.47
CA VAL A 519 -31.93 -0.05 -22.02
C VAL A 519 -30.66 0.66 -22.54
N PRO A 520 -30.64 1.12 -23.80
CA PRO A 520 -29.58 1.99 -24.29
C PRO A 520 -29.51 3.30 -23.50
N TYR A 521 -28.31 3.81 -23.23
CA TYR A 521 -28.12 5.04 -22.44
C TYR A 521 -28.92 6.23 -22.96
N ASN A 522 -28.98 6.39 -24.29
CA ASN A 522 -29.72 7.45 -24.96
C ASN A 522 -31.26 7.36 -24.79
N GLN A 523 -31.77 6.26 -24.23
CA GLN A 523 -33.17 6.07 -23.86
C GLN A 523 -33.41 6.23 -22.35
N SER A 524 -32.46 6.82 -21.63
CA SER A 524 -32.56 7.11 -20.19
C SER A 524 -32.25 8.58 -19.87
N GLY A 525 -32.44 8.95 -18.61
CA GLY A 525 -32.00 10.21 -18.03
C GLY A 525 -30.51 10.22 -17.62
N GLY A 526 -29.79 9.10 -17.77
CA GLY A 526 -28.37 9.04 -17.47
C GLY A 526 -28.01 8.73 -16.03
N TRP A 527 -28.94 8.22 -15.22
CA TRP A 527 -28.65 7.70 -13.89
C TRP A 527 -29.58 6.56 -13.47
N PHE A 528 -29.09 5.73 -12.55
CA PHE A 528 -29.85 4.68 -11.86
C PHE A 528 -29.69 4.84 -10.36
N GLY A 529 -30.81 5.01 -9.66
CA GLY A 529 -30.86 5.23 -8.21
C GLY A 529 -31.26 3.99 -7.44
N PHE A 530 -30.69 3.83 -6.25
CA PHE A 530 -31.04 2.86 -5.23
C PHE A 530 -31.61 3.61 -4.03
N SER A 531 -32.64 3.07 -3.37
CA SER A 531 -33.19 3.63 -2.14
C SER A 531 -33.56 2.54 -1.14
N SER A 532 -33.53 2.87 0.13
CA SER A 532 -34.05 2.03 1.21
C SER A 532 -35.58 1.98 1.24
N ALA A 533 -36.28 2.85 0.50
CA ALA A 533 -37.74 2.91 0.47
C ALA A 533 -38.33 2.69 -0.93
N GLN A 534 -39.37 1.85 -1.04
CA GLN A 534 -40.09 1.61 -2.30
C GLN A 534 -40.72 2.88 -2.89
N SER A 535 -41.06 3.86 -2.05
CA SER A 535 -41.58 5.17 -2.49
C SER A 535 -40.49 6.10 -3.06
N GLY A 536 -39.21 5.78 -2.84
CA GLY A 536 -38.08 6.66 -3.16
C GLY A 536 -37.90 7.84 -2.19
N VAL A 537 -38.61 7.88 -1.06
CA VAL A 537 -38.57 8.97 -0.07
C VAL A 537 -37.59 8.69 1.09
N GLY A 538 -36.88 7.56 1.05
CA GLY A 538 -35.80 7.25 1.99
C GLY A 538 -34.43 7.48 1.35
N PRO A 539 -33.33 7.42 2.13
CA PRO A 539 -31.99 7.70 1.64
C PRO A 539 -31.66 6.96 0.34
N ALA A 540 -30.89 7.64 -0.50
CA ALA A 540 -30.64 7.23 -1.86
C ALA A 540 -29.15 7.30 -2.23
N LEU A 541 -28.77 6.39 -3.12
CA LEU A 541 -27.47 6.32 -3.77
C LEU A 541 -27.70 6.20 -5.28
N GLY A 542 -27.03 7.00 -6.10
CA GLY A 542 -27.24 7.04 -7.54
C GLY A 542 -25.95 6.82 -8.29
N MET A 543 -25.98 5.92 -9.26
CA MET A 543 -24.95 5.79 -10.28
C MET A 543 -25.31 6.67 -11.47
N VAL A 544 -24.49 7.68 -11.78
CA VAL A 544 -24.66 8.62 -12.88
C VAL A 544 -23.71 8.25 -14.01
N PHE A 545 -24.28 7.73 -15.09
CA PHE A 545 -23.56 7.21 -16.25
C PHE A 545 -23.81 8.02 -17.54
N GLY A 546 -24.66 9.05 -17.46
CA GLY A 546 -24.89 10.01 -18.52
C GLY A 546 -25.41 9.40 -19.82
N ARG A 547 -24.90 9.90 -20.95
CA ARG A 547 -25.26 9.45 -22.30
C ARG A 547 -24.00 9.22 -23.12
N ASP A 548 -24.10 8.34 -24.10
CA ASP A 548 -23.07 8.24 -25.12
C ASP A 548 -23.01 9.52 -25.97
N PRO A 549 -21.85 9.85 -26.54
CA PRO A 549 -21.73 10.94 -27.48
C PRO A 549 -22.58 10.68 -28.74
N ASP A 550 -23.09 11.76 -29.34
CA ASP A 550 -23.80 11.72 -30.63
C ASP A 550 -23.12 12.69 -31.61
N PRO A 551 -22.42 12.20 -32.66
CA PRO A 551 -22.25 10.79 -33.00
C PRO A 551 -21.34 10.02 -32.03
N LEU A 552 -21.43 8.69 -32.05
CA LEU A 552 -20.54 7.79 -31.30
C LEU A 552 -19.06 8.03 -31.67
N LEU A 553 -18.15 7.71 -30.76
CA LEU A 553 -16.71 7.72 -31.03
C LEU A 553 -16.33 6.71 -32.12
N PRO A 554 -15.22 6.90 -32.85
CA PRO A 554 -14.86 6.03 -33.98
C PRO A 554 -14.75 4.54 -33.61
N GLU A 555 -14.21 4.23 -32.44
CA GLU A 555 -14.02 2.88 -31.91
C GLU A 555 -15.28 2.34 -31.19
N GLN A 556 -16.28 3.19 -30.96
CA GLN A 556 -17.56 2.81 -30.36
C GLN A 556 -18.53 2.34 -31.45
N PHE A 557 -18.81 1.04 -31.48
CA PHE A 557 -19.62 0.39 -32.55
C PHE A 557 -21.08 0.14 -32.17
N SER A 558 -21.47 0.39 -30.92
CA SER A 558 -22.85 0.30 -30.45
C SER A 558 -23.09 1.29 -29.31
N ASN A 559 -24.37 1.63 -29.09
CA ASN A 559 -24.76 2.34 -27.87
C ASN A 559 -24.46 1.46 -26.65
N THR A 560 -23.92 2.09 -25.61
CA THR A 560 -23.80 1.55 -24.26
C THR A 560 -25.19 1.25 -23.72
N VAL A 561 -25.31 0.16 -22.95
CA VAL A 561 -26.58 -0.25 -22.36
C VAL A 561 -26.47 -0.35 -20.84
N ILE A 562 -27.56 -0.02 -20.16
CA ILE A 562 -27.73 -0.31 -18.74
C ILE A 562 -28.61 -1.55 -18.57
N ARG A 563 -28.19 -2.46 -17.69
CA ARG A 563 -28.98 -3.58 -17.18
C ARG A 563 -29.09 -3.48 -15.67
N TRP A 564 -30.13 -4.11 -15.12
CA TRP A 564 -30.34 -4.15 -13.68
C TRP A 564 -31.21 -5.33 -13.26
N GLY A 565 -31.25 -5.59 -11.96
CA GLY A 565 -32.25 -6.45 -11.34
C GLY A 565 -31.70 -7.24 -10.15
N PHE A 566 -32.51 -8.13 -9.60
CA PHE A 566 -32.07 -9.00 -8.50
C PHE A 566 -31.22 -10.16 -9.02
N ALA A 567 -29.99 -10.29 -8.54
CA ALA A 567 -29.04 -11.31 -9.00
C ALA A 567 -29.32 -12.70 -8.40
N GLY A 568 -29.83 -12.78 -7.16
CA GLY A 568 -30.14 -14.03 -6.44
C GLY A 568 -31.63 -14.42 -6.36
N GLY A 569 -32.50 -13.72 -7.10
CA GLY A 569 -33.96 -13.97 -7.09
C GLY A 569 -34.72 -13.21 -5.98
N PRO A 570 -35.75 -13.81 -5.32
CA PRO A 570 -36.52 -13.16 -4.26
C PRO A 570 -35.64 -12.60 -3.13
N LEU A 571 -36.12 -11.60 -2.40
CA LEU A 571 -35.38 -11.05 -1.26
C LEU A 571 -35.12 -12.14 -0.23
N GLN A 572 -33.85 -12.31 0.10
CA GLN A 572 -33.40 -13.26 1.10
C GLN A 572 -33.15 -12.52 2.42
N SER A 573 -33.24 -13.24 3.54
CA SER A 573 -33.34 -12.63 4.88
C SER A 573 -32.00 -12.39 5.57
N GLY A 574 -30.90 -12.95 5.06
CA GLY A 574 -29.59 -12.93 5.72
C GLY A 574 -28.44 -12.52 4.79
N GLU A 575 -27.36 -12.08 5.42
CA GLU A 575 -26.13 -11.65 4.74
C GLU A 575 -25.37 -12.82 4.10
N THR A 576 -25.60 -14.05 4.55
CA THR A 576 -25.01 -15.27 3.94
C THR A 576 -25.83 -15.83 2.77
N ASP A 577 -26.91 -15.15 2.39
CA ASP A 577 -27.77 -15.63 1.32
C ASP A 577 -27.18 -15.29 -0.05
N TRP A 578 -27.21 -16.29 -0.93
CA TRP A 578 -26.64 -16.22 -2.27
C TRP A 578 -27.14 -15.00 -3.06
N ARG A 579 -26.19 -14.17 -3.53
CA ARG A 579 -26.45 -13.00 -4.38
C ARG A 579 -27.59 -12.12 -3.87
N ASN A 580 -27.51 -11.72 -2.59
CA ASN A 580 -28.43 -10.77 -1.98
C ASN A 580 -28.19 -9.32 -2.45
N PHE A 581 -28.30 -9.14 -3.75
CA PHE A 581 -27.73 -8.03 -4.52
C PHE A 581 -28.73 -7.48 -5.52
N LEU A 582 -29.00 -6.17 -5.45
CA LEU A 582 -29.63 -5.43 -6.54
C LEU A 582 -28.50 -4.86 -7.41
N VAL A 583 -28.22 -5.56 -8.50
CA VAL A 583 -27.11 -5.27 -9.40
C VAL A 583 -27.54 -4.31 -10.50
N THR A 584 -26.59 -3.50 -10.95
CA THR A 584 -26.63 -2.76 -12.19
C THR A 584 -25.35 -3.02 -12.99
N GLU A 585 -25.49 -3.06 -14.31
CA GLU A 585 -24.39 -3.25 -15.25
C GLU A 585 -24.41 -2.12 -16.25
N GLN A 586 -23.27 -1.50 -16.46
CA GLN A 586 -23.02 -0.49 -17.47
C GLN A 586 -22.17 -1.09 -18.58
N ALA A 587 -22.83 -1.68 -19.57
CA ALA A 587 -22.23 -2.46 -20.64
C ALA A 587 -21.85 -1.56 -21.82
N ARG A 588 -20.57 -1.17 -21.88
CA ARG A 588 -19.99 -0.29 -22.90
C ARG A 588 -19.33 -1.10 -24.02
N PHE A 589 -19.56 -0.67 -25.25
CA PHE A 589 -19.06 -1.34 -26.46
C PHE A 589 -18.06 -0.44 -27.18
N TYR A 590 -16.78 -0.73 -27.06
CA TYR A 590 -15.69 0.10 -27.60
C TYR A 590 -14.53 -0.81 -27.97
N THR A 591 -14.02 -0.80 -29.19
CA THR A 591 -12.89 -1.68 -29.55
C THR A 591 -11.58 -1.13 -29.02
N LEU A 592 -10.88 -1.89 -28.16
CA LEU A 592 -9.61 -1.50 -27.56
C LEU A 592 -8.43 -2.28 -28.16
N SER A 593 -7.84 -1.75 -29.23
CA SER A 593 -6.68 -2.35 -29.89
C SER A 593 -5.38 -2.18 -29.08
N GLN A 594 -4.37 -2.98 -29.40
CA GLN A 594 -3.05 -2.91 -28.77
C GLN A 594 -2.44 -1.50 -28.83
N GLY A 595 -1.86 -1.06 -27.72
CA GLY A 595 -1.20 0.24 -27.59
C GLY A 595 -2.17 1.42 -27.51
N THR A 596 -3.46 1.16 -27.27
CA THR A 596 -4.48 2.22 -27.14
C THR A 596 -5.19 2.15 -25.79
N GLY A 597 -5.78 3.29 -25.41
CA GLY A 597 -6.54 3.41 -24.18
C GLY A 597 -7.72 4.35 -24.30
N PHE A 598 -8.63 4.30 -23.33
CA PHE A 598 -9.71 5.27 -23.19
C PHE A 598 -10.09 5.49 -21.73
N TRP A 599 -10.62 6.68 -21.44
CA TRP A 599 -11.21 7.07 -20.17
C TRP A 599 -12.73 6.91 -20.21
N SER A 600 -13.30 6.53 -19.07
CA SER A 600 -14.73 6.57 -18.79
C SER A 600 -14.94 7.16 -17.40
N ARG A 601 -15.62 8.32 -17.33
CA ARG A 601 -15.98 8.99 -16.08
C ARG A 601 -17.44 8.75 -15.74
N HIS A 602 -17.71 8.47 -14.48
CA HIS A 602 -19.06 8.42 -13.91
C HIS A 602 -19.07 9.02 -12.52
N TYR A 603 -20.26 9.22 -11.96
CA TYR A 603 -20.42 9.77 -10.62
C TYR A 603 -21.29 8.87 -9.76
N ILE A 604 -20.98 8.84 -8.47
CA ILE A 604 -21.87 8.32 -7.43
C ILE A 604 -22.41 9.54 -6.68
N ALA A 605 -23.74 9.64 -6.54
CA ALA A 605 -24.39 10.73 -5.83
C ALA A 605 -25.27 10.19 -4.70
N THR A 606 -25.18 10.76 -3.51
CA THR A 606 -26.05 10.43 -2.38
C THR A 606 -27.14 11.49 -2.20
N GLY A 607 -28.17 11.15 -1.43
CA GLY A 607 -29.21 12.11 -1.04
C GLY A 607 -30.22 11.55 -0.07
N ASP A 608 -31.06 12.42 0.47
CA ASP A 608 -32.13 12.05 1.41
C ASP A 608 -33.25 11.21 0.78
N SER A 609 -33.39 11.31 -0.54
CA SER A 609 -34.41 10.66 -1.34
C SER A 609 -33.97 10.59 -2.81
N ILE A 610 -34.67 9.80 -3.63
CA ILE A 610 -34.45 9.79 -5.08
C ILE A 610 -34.67 11.19 -5.68
N ALA A 611 -35.62 11.96 -5.13
CA ALA A 611 -35.87 13.33 -5.57
C ALA A 611 -34.71 14.27 -5.23
N ASP A 612 -34.23 14.27 -3.98
CA ASP A 612 -33.09 15.08 -3.54
C ASP A 612 -31.81 14.75 -4.34
N MET A 613 -31.54 13.46 -4.51
CA MET A 613 -30.42 12.98 -5.33
C MET A 613 -30.56 13.43 -6.80
N ALA A 614 -31.76 13.35 -7.39
CA ALA A 614 -31.99 13.79 -8.76
C ALA A 614 -31.85 15.32 -8.93
N ASP A 615 -32.37 16.11 -7.99
CA ASP A 615 -32.22 17.57 -7.95
C ASP A 615 -30.73 17.95 -7.89
N ARG A 616 -29.93 17.19 -7.13
CA ARG A 616 -28.48 17.37 -7.03
C ARG A 616 -27.75 17.03 -8.32
N ILE A 617 -28.12 15.93 -8.97
CA ILE A 617 -27.60 15.54 -10.29
C ILE A 617 -27.87 16.62 -11.32
N GLU A 618 -29.08 17.20 -11.32
CA GLU A 618 -29.48 18.30 -12.21
C GLU A 618 -28.72 19.59 -11.89
N ALA A 619 -28.68 20.00 -10.62
CA ALA A 619 -28.05 21.24 -10.18
C ALA A 619 -26.55 21.30 -10.47
N ARG A 620 -25.87 20.14 -10.50
CA ARG A 620 -24.44 20.02 -10.80
C ARG A 620 -24.15 19.53 -12.22
N ASP A 621 -25.17 19.39 -13.05
CA ASP A 621 -25.08 18.91 -14.43
C ASP A 621 -24.28 17.60 -14.59
N LEU A 622 -24.40 16.69 -13.61
CA LEU A 622 -23.56 15.48 -13.54
C LEU A 622 -23.81 14.56 -14.74
N ALA A 623 -25.07 14.41 -15.16
CA ALA A 623 -25.46 13.53 -16.25
C ALA A 623 -24.88 13.96 -17.62
N SER A 624 -24.71 15.27 -17.83
CA SER A 624 -24.07 15.81 -19.05
C SER A 624 -22.55 15.85 -18.94
N SER A 625 -22.01 15.82 -17.71
CA SER A 625 -20.58 15.89 -17.42
C SER A 625 -19.88 14.53 -17.42
N VAL A 626 -20.62 13.44 -17.69
CA VAL A 626 -20.04 12.12 -17.96
C VAL A 626 -19.29 12.17 -19.29
N ALA A 627 -18.05 11.69 -19.27
CA ALA A 627 -17.17 11.74 -20.42
C ALA A 627 -16.62 10.36 -20.76
N VAL A 628 -16.52 10.09 -22.06
CA VAL A 628 -15.68 9.05 -22.62
C VAL A 628 -14.76 9.68 -23.63
N SER A 629 -13.46 9.39 -23.51
CA SER A 629 -12.46 9.96 -24.39
C SER A 629 -11.32 8.96 -24.61
N PRO A 630 -10.80 8.83 -25.84
CA PRO A 630 -9.56 8.09 -26.07
C PRO A 630 -8.41 8.68 -25.24
N PHE A 631 -7.38 7.87 -24.98
CA PHE A 631 -6.11 8.37 -24.52
C PHE A 631 -5.45 9.15 -25.65
N ASP A 632 -5.05 10.39 -25.39
CA ASP A 632 -4.44 11.32 -26.34
C ASP A 632 -2.98 11.64 -25.97
N PHE A 633 -2.31 10.69 -25.31
CA PHE A 633 -0.91 10.79 -24.96
C PHE A 633 -0.01 10.55 -26.18
N THR A 634 0.92 11.48 -26.36
CA THR A 634 1.90 11.55 -27.43
C THR A 634 3.28 11.71 -26.83
N GLU A 635 4.32 11.53 -27.65
CA GLU A 635 5.71 11.78 -27.25
C GLU A 635 5.94 13.23 -26.75
N GLY A 636 5.09 14.19 -27.16
CA GLY A 636 5.25 15.61 -26.85
C GLY A 636 4.45 16.13 -25.66
N ASN A 637 3.45 15.39 -25.17
CA ASN A 637 2.63 15.80 -24.00
C ASN A 637 2.71 14.81 -22.82
N SER A 638 3.35 13.65 -22.99
CA SER A 638 3.57 12.70 -21.90
C SER A 638 4.83 13.11 -21.11
N PRO A 639 4.72 13.35 -19.79
CA PRO A 639 5.88 13.65 -18.95
C PRO A 639 6.90 12.51 -18.98
N LEU A 640 8.16 12.83 -18.68
CA LEU A 640 9.22 11.82 -18.58
C LEU A 640 9.63 11.59 -17.13
N ILE A 641 9.93 10.33 -16.82
CA ILE A 641 10.50 9.91 -15.55
C ILE A 641 11.93 9.44 -15.79
N GLY A 642 12.89 10.14 -15.20
CA GLY A 642 14.32 9.81 -15.29
C GLY A 642 14.71 8.75 -14.28
N TYR A 643 15.48 7.74 -14.71
CA TYR A 643 15.91 6.61 -13.90
C TYR A 643 17.41 6.37 -13.98
N SER A 644 17.95 5.93 -12.84
CA SER A 644 19.29 5.37 -12.71
C SER A 644 19.20 3.99 -12.05
N PHE A 645 20.19 3.13 -12.29
CA PHE A 645 20.24 1.80 -11.71
C PHE A 645 21.58 1.51 -11.03
N THR A 646 21.55 0.65 -10.03
CA THR A 646 22.74 0.18 -9.31
C THR A 646 22.70 -1.33 -9.13
N GLY A 647 23.84 -1.93 -8.74
CA GLY A 647 23.94 -3.36 -8.50
C GLY A 647 23.83 -4.23 -9.76
N SER A 648 23.73 -5.53 -9.56
CA SER A 648 23.51 -6.54 -10.62
C SER A 648 22.95 -7.84 -10.04
N GLY A 649 22.38 -8.71 -10.88
CA GLY A 649 21.75 -9.95 -10.43
C GLY A 649 20.65 -9.65 -9.40
N THR A 650 20.70 -10.31 -8.24
CA THR A 650 19.71 -10.12 -7.16
C THR A 650 19.84 -8.79 -6.42
N SER A 651 20.98 -8.09 -6.57
CA SER A 651 21.23 -6.77 -5.94
C SER A 651 20.87 -5.60 -6.85
N PHE A 652 20.37 -5.86 -8.06
CA PHE A 652 20.00 -4.84 -9.02
C PHE A 652 18.88 -3.96 -8.46
N GLN A 653 18.95 -2.65 -8.65
CA GLN A 653 17.90 -1.74 -8.21
C GLN A 653 17.75 -0.61 -9.22
N VAL A 654 16.51 -0.26 -9.52
CA VAL A 654 16.17 0.95 -10.28
C VAL A 654 15.55 1.99 -9.36
N SER A 655 16.04 3.22 -9.44
CA SER A 655 15.54 4.36 -8.70
C SER A 655 15.38 5.55 -9.63
N ALA A 656 14.33 6.37 -9.44
CA ALA A 656 14.29 7.62 -10.19
C ALA A 656 15.45 8.53 -9.79
N ASP A 657 15.90 9.34 -10.74
CA ASP A 657 17.05 10.23 -10.63
C ASP A 657 16.73 11.51 -11.39
N GLU A 658 16.56 12.60 -10.65
CA GLU A 658 16.26 13.92 -11.21
C GLU A 658 17.54 14.73 -11.51
N GLY A 659 18.71 14.25 -11.08
CA GLY A 659 19.97 14.96 -11.25
C GLY A 659 20.72 14.54 -12.51
N SER A 660 20.95 13.24 -12.69
CA SER A 660 21.69 12.70 -13.84
C SER A 660 21.21 11.30 -14.24
N PRO A 661 19.93 11.16 -14.62
CA PRO A 661 19.35 9.88 -15.00
C PRO A 661 20.07 9.25 -16.19
N GLN A 662 20.15 7.92 -16.17
CA GLN A 662 20.75 7.11 -17.24
C GLN A 662 19.78 6.87 -18.41
N PHE A 663 18.47 6.87 -18.14
CA PHE A 663 17.43 6.75 -19.15
C PHE A 663 16.12 7.38 -18.67
N TYR A 664 15.20 7.63 -19.60
CA TYR A 664 13.87 8.15 -19.30
C TYR A 664 12.78 7.27 -19.90
N LEU A 665 11.69 7.11 -19.16
CA LEU A 665 10.45 6.47 -19.61
C LEU A 665 9.32 7.50 -19.66
N TYR A 666 8.33 7.27 -20.50
CA TYR A 666 7.10 8.06 -20.49
C TYR A 666 6.29 7.75 -19.25
N ALA A 667 5.77 8.77 -18.58
CA ALA A 667 4.89 8.60 -17.43
C ALA A 667 3.51 8.09 -17.87
N HIS A 668 3.02 8.58 -19.01
CA HIS A 668 1.72 8.22 -19.55
C HIS A 668 1.86 7.26 -20.74
N PRO A 669 0.85 6.39 -20.98
CA PRO A 669 0.86 5.43 -22.08
C PRO A 669 0.70 6.12 -23.44
N VAL A 670 1.82 6.58 -24.01
CA VAL A 670 1.88 7.09 -25.39
C VAL A 670 1.33 6.04 -26.34
N THR A 671 0.53 6.43 -27.33
CA THR A 671 -0.06 5.49 -28.30
C THR A 671 0.99 4.56 -28.90
N GLY A 672 0.77 3.25 -28.81
CA GLY A 672 1.68 2.19 -29.27
C GLY A 672 2.77 1.78 -28.26
N SER A 673 2.83 2.41 -27.09
CA SER A 673 3.85 2.11 -26.08
C SER A 673 3.52 0.87 -25.26
N PHE A 674 4.53 0.34 -24.57
CA PHE A 674 4.39 -0.80 -23.67
C PHE A 674 4.84 -0.39 -22.27
N PRO A 675 4.17 -0.89 -21.21
CA PRO A 675 4.63 -0.67 -19.85
C PRO A 675 6.00 -1.33 -19.66
N ILE A 676 6.88 -0.71 -18.87
CA ILE A 676 8.14 -1.29 -18.41
C ILE A 676 8.02 -1.50 -16.90
N TYR A 677 8.06 -2.77 -16.49
CA TYR A 677 8.00 -3.16 -15.10
C TYR A 677 9.39 -3.46 -14.55
N GLU A 678 9.60 -3.17 -13.27
CA GLU A 678 10.58 -3.87 -12.46
C GLU A 678 9.92 -5.10 -11.83
N MET A 679 10.50 -6.26 -12.07
CA MET A 679 10.04 -7.55 -11.59
C MET A 679 10.98 -8.06 -10.51
N LEU A 680 10.40 -8.60 -9.43
CA LEU A 680 11.10 -9.38 -8.42
C LEU A 680 10.49 -10.78 -8.35
N GLU A 681 11.30 -11.81 -8.54
CA GLU A 681 10.90 -13.21 -8.38
C GLU A 681 11.29 -13.74 -6.99
N ASN A 682 10.62 -14.80 -6.53
CA ASN A 682 10.81 -15.40 -5.21
C ASN A 682 12.20 -16.03 -4.99
N ASP A 683 12.99 -16.22 -6.04
CA ASP A 683 14.39 -16.67 -5.95
C ASP A 683 15.38 -15.49 -5.77
N GLY A 684 14.88 -14.26 -5.70
CA GLY A 684 15.67 -13.02 -5.58
C GLY A 684 16.04 -12.39 -6.91
N SER A 685 15.73 -13.03 -8.04
CA SER A 685 15.96 -12.46 -9.38
C SER A 685 15.19 -11.17 -9.54
N ARG A 686 15.89 -10.12 -9.98
CA ARG A 686 15.29 -8.80 -10.20
C ARG A 686 15.68 -8.28 -11.57
N TYR A 687 14.71 -7.83 -12.36
CA TYR A 687 14.97 -7.41 -13.75
C TYR A 687 13.88 -6.49 -14.27
N LEU A 688 14.16 -5.77 -15.34
CA LEU A 688 13.17 -4.99 -16.08
C LEU A 688 12.56 -5.82 -17.20
N SER A 689 11.26 -5.75 -17.39
CA SER A 689 10.56 -6.36 -18.54
C SER A 689 9.24 -5.66 -18.81
N TRP A 690 8.77 -5.73 -20.06
CA TRP A 690 7.41 -5.31 -20.41
C TRP A 690 6.39 -6.44 -20.24
N ASN A 691 6.85 -7.70 -20.28
CA ASN A 691 6.01 -8.88 -20.22
C ASN A 691 6.18 -9.59 -18.87
N PRO A 692 5.19 -9.50 -17.96
CA PRO A 692 5.19 -10.25 -16.71
C PRO A 692 5.24 -11.78 -16.89
N TYR A 693 4.89 -12.29 -18.06
CA TYR A 693 4.90 -13.73 -18.40
C TYR A 693 6.21 -14.20 -19.06
N GLY A 694 7.12 -13.29 -19.39
CA GLY A 694 8.32 -13.56 -20.21
C GLY A 694 9.37 -14.49 -19.56
N THR A 695 9.21 -14.85 -18.29
CA THR A 695 10.10 -15.79 -17.57
C THR A 695 9.53 -17.20 -17.43
N GLY A 696 8.41 -17.48 -18.10
CA GLY A 696 7.71 -18.76 -17.96
C GLY A 696 6.75 -18.78 -16.77
N VAL A 697 6.38 -17.62 -16.24
CA VAL A 697 5.26 -17.46 -15.32
C VAL A 697 4.00 -17.94 -16.04
N ILE A 698 3.41 -19.01 -15.53
CA ILE A 698 2.18 -19.59 -16.07
C ILE A 698 0.98 -18.93 -15.38
N LYS A 699 1.02 -18.92 -14.04
CA LYS A 699 0.01 -18.30 -13.20
C LYS A 699 0.63 -17.14 -12.45
N THR A 700 0.00 -15.98 -12.51
CA THR A 700 0.49 -14.76 -11.83
C THR A 700 0.48 -14.87 -10.30
N TYR A 701 -0.21 -15.90 -9.77
CA TYR A 701 -0.43 -16.17 -8.37
C TYR A 701 0.21 -17.49 -7.90
N ASP A 702 1.07 -18.14 -8.69
CA ASP A 702 1.79 -19.35 -8.27
C ASP A 702 2.95 -19.09 -7.29
N GLY A 703 3.18 -17.83 -6.94
CA GLY A 703 4.27 -17.40 -6.09
C GLY A 703 5.61 -17.32 -6.82
N THR A 704 5.68 -17.33 -8.15
CA THR A 704 6.93 -17.04 -8.87
C THR A 704 7.27 -15.56 -8.76
N ILE A 705 6.30 -14.69 -9.02
CA ILE A 705 6.43 -13.23 -8.89
C ILE A 705 6.22 -12.85 -7.42
N ALA A 706 7.25 -12.28 -6.80
CA ALA A 706 7.22 -11.75 -5.44
C ALA A 706 6.88 -10.25 -5.41
N GLY A 707 7.10 -9.53 -6.51
CA GLY A 707 6.75 -8.12 -6.65
C GLY A 707 6.83 -7.63 -8.09
N ILE A 708 5.95 -6.69 -8.43
CA ILE A 708 5.90 -6.03 -9.73
C ILE A 708 5.61 -4.55 -9.54
N ARG A 709 6.41 -3.68 -10.17
CA ARG A 709 6.26 -2.22 -10.12
C ARG A 709 6.31 -1.63 -11.52
N LEU A 710 5.40 -0.72 -11.86
CA LEU A 710 5.45 0.03 -13.10
C LEU A 710 6.48 1.16 -13.00
N LEU A 711 7.36 1.28 -14.00
CA LEU A 711 8.32 2.39 -14.12
C LEU A 711 7.89 3.42 -15.17
N GLY A 712 6.90 3.10 -16.01
CA GLY A 712 6.45 3.96 -17.10
C GLY A 712 6.37 3.19 -18.40
N PHE A 713 6.41 3.89 -19.52
CA PHE A 713 6.14 3.35 -20.85
C PHE A 713 7.29 3.63 -21.81
N ALA A 714 7.52 2.68 -22.73
CA ALA A 714 8.50 2.81 -23.81
C ALA A 714 7.88 2.40 -25.14
N LEU A 715 8.29 3.08 -26.21
CA LEU A 715 7.85 2.76 -27.57
C LEU A 715 8.75 1.68 -28.19
N PRO A 716 8.20 0.77 -29.01
CA PRO A 716 9.01 -0.03 -29.91
C PRO A 716 9.91 0.87 -30.75
N SER A 717 11.15 0.43 -31.01
CA SER A 717 12.15 1.25 -31.71
C SER A 717 11.74 1.59 -33.15
N ALA A 718 10.81 0.83 -33.73
CA ALA A 718 10.25 1.11 -35.05
C ALA A 718 9.25 2.27 -35.05
N ASP A 719 8.68 2.59 -33.89
CA ASP A 719 7.54 3.50 -33.76
C ASP A 719 7.91 4.86 -33.16
N VAL A 720 9.11 5.02 -32.61
CA VAL A 720 9.60 6.32 -32.13
C VAL A 720 9.64 7.36 -33.26
N ASN A 721 9.29 8.60 -32.94
CA ASN A 721 9.18 9.70 -33.88
C ASN A 721 8.19 9.50 -35.05
N SER A 722 7.29 8.51 -34.98
CA SER A 722 6.34 8.22 -36.07
C SER A 722 5.31 9.33 -36.30
N ALA A 723 5.06 10.16 -35.29
CA ALA A 723 4.19 11.33 -35.37
C ALA A 723 4.88 12.59 -35.94
N GLY A 724 6.13 12.47 -36.44
CA GLY A 724 6.89 13.60 -36.99
C GLY A 724 7.65 14.43 -35.95
N THR A 725 7.78 13.93 -34.73
CA THR A 725 8.66 14.45 -33.68
C THR A 725 10.13 14.18 -34.02
N THR A 726 11.07 14.80 -33.31
CA THR A 726 12.53 14.71 -33.60
C THR A 726 13.38 14.37 -32.38
N TYR A 727 12.78 13.70 -31.40
CA TYR A 727 13.47 13.35 -30.16
C TYR A 727 14.59 12.33 -30.39
N SER A 728 15.63 12.41 -29.54
CA SER A 728 16.76 11.49 -29.59
C SER A 728 16.50 10.26 -28.74
N TYR A 729 16.52 9.09 -29.38
CA TYR A 729 16.30 7.79 -28.75
C TYR A 729 17.53 6.91 -28.83
N GLN A 730 17.65 6.01 -27.85
CA GLN A 730 18.55 4.87 -27.90
C GLN A 730 17.78 3.59 -27.59
N PRO A 731 18.15 2.44 -28.17
CA PRO A 731 17.60 1.15 -27.74
C PRO A 731 17.89 0.92 -26.26
N LEU A 732 16.95 0.31 -25.54
CA LEU A 732 17.03 0.10 -24.10
C LEU A 732 18.11 -0.93 -23.71
N ALA A 733 18.26 -2.01 -24.49
CA ALA A 733 19.23 -3.07 -24.20
C ALA A 733 20.69 -2.57 -24.02
N PRO A 734 21.23 -1.68 -24.89
CA PRO A 734 22.53 -1.04 -24.67
C PRO A 734 22.71 -0.30 -23.35
N VAL A 735 21.65 0.30 -22.79
CA VAL A 735 21.69 0.99 -21.49
C VAL A 735 22.05 0.01 -20.37
N PHE A 736 21.57 -1.23 -20.49
CA PHE A 736 21.83 -2.33 -19.55
C PHE A 736 22.96 -3.28 -19.98
N ALA A 737 23.84 -2.88 -20.91
CA ALA A 737 24.91 -3.76 -21.41
C ALA A 737 25.89 -4.25 -20.33
N GLY A 738 26.01 -3.52 -19.21
CA GLY A 738 26.81 -3.93 -18.05
C GLY A 738 26.12 -4.92 -17.11
N VAL A 739 24.80 -5.09 -17.24
CA VAL A 739 23.93 -5.93 -16.41
C VAL A 739 22.85 -6.62 -17.28
N PRO A 740 23.24 -7.37 -18.34
CA PRO A 740 22.30 -7.84 -19.36
C PRO A 740 21.23 -8.79 -18.82
N ASP A 741 21.50 -9.55 -17.75
CA ASP A 741 20.53 -10.46 -17.14
C ASP A 741 19.40 -9.72 -16.38
N ASN A 742 19.61 -8.43 -16.08
CA ASN A 742 18.64 -7.58 -15.39
C ASN A 742 17.71 -6.81 -16.34
N TYR A 743 17.75 -7.07 -17.66
CA TYR A 743 16.77 -6.58 -18.63
C TYR A 743 16.31 -7.71 -19.55
N LYS A 744 15.01 -8.02 -19.51
CA LYS A 744 14.37 -9.09 -20.29
C LYS A 744 13.40 -8.49 -21.33
N PRO A 745 13.86 -8.30 -22.59
CA PRO A 745 13.07 -7.64 -23.63
C PRO A 745 11.93 -8.49 -24.22
N ASP A 746 11.97 -9.80 -23.99
CA ASP A 746 10.98 -10.78 -24.50
C ASP A 746 10.61 -10.61 -25.99
N GLY A 747 11.64 -10.53 -26.84
CA GLY A 747 11.48 -10.45 -28.30
C GLY A 747 11.28 -9.03 -28.85
N GLU A 748 10.87 -8.06 -28.03
CA GLU A 748 10.66 -6.68 -28.43
C GLU A 748 11.91 -5.80 -28.27
N VAL A 749 12.05 -4.78 -29.12
CA VAL A 749 13.16 -3.82 -29.04
C VAL A 749 12.62 -2.44 -28.71
N PHE A 750 12.60 -2.08 -27.42
CA PHE A 750 12.18 -0.75 -26.97
C PHE A 750 13.29 0.29 -27.09
N SER A 751 12.86 1.53 -27.30
CA SER A 751 13.72 2.71 -27.27
C SER A 751 13.32 3.65 -26.15
N VAL A 752 14.32 4.25 -25.53
CA VAL A 752 14.19 5.22 -24.44
C VAL A 752 14.95 6.50 -24.77
N ARG A 753 14.60 7.59 -24.11
CA ARG A 753 15.39 8.82 -24.18
C ARG A 753 16.57 8.71 -23.22
N THR A 754 17.73 9.22 -23.61
CA THR A 754 18.97 9.23 -22.77
C THR A 754 19.42 10.66 -22.42
N THR A 755 18.66 11.64 -22.88
CA THR A 755 18.78 13.06 -22.60
C THR A 755 17.36 13.59 -22.44
N GLY A 756 17.14 14.51 -21.49
CA GLY A 756 15.88 15.24 -21.37
C GLY A 756 15.57 16.05 -22.64
N ASP A 757 14.41 16.70 -22.68
CA ASP A 757 14.18 17.72 -23.71
C ASP A 757 15.10 18.92 -23.44
N THR A 758 15.78 19.39 -24.48
CA THR A 758 16.68 20.56 -24.39
C THR A 758 16.13 21.76 -25.15
N ALA A 759 14.95 21.62 -25.75
CA ALA A 759 14.17 22.72 -26.29
C ALA A 759 13.68 23.65 -25.16
N ASP A 760 13.34 24.87 -25.52
CA ASP A 760 12.82 25.98 -24.70
C ASP A 760 11.91 26.72 -25.69
N ASP A 761 10.68 26.21 -25.85
CA ASP A 761 9.79 26.53 -26.98
C ASP A 761 9.13 27.90 -26.83
N ASP A 762 8.92 28.37 -25.60
CA ASP A 762 8.41 29.71 -25.31
C ASP A 762 9.51 30.76 -25.04
N GLY A 763 10.75 30.33 -24.85
CA GLY A 763 11.92 31.18 -24.73
C GLY A 763 12.05 31.88 -23.37
N ASP A 764 11.43 31.36 -22.32
CA ASP A 764 11.50 31.91 -20.97
C ASP A 764 12.85 31.61 -20.28
N GLY A 765 13.58 30.60 -20.77
CA GLY A 765 14.90 30.20 -20.30
C GLY A 765 14.93 28.94 -19.45
N ILE A 766 13.80 28.30 -19.18
CA ILE A 766 13.69 26.92 -18.71
C ILE A 766 13.58 26.00 -19.94
N GLN A 767 14.09 24.77 -19.86
CA GLN A 767 13.91 23.80 -20.94
C GLN A 767 12.54 23.13 -20.83
N ASN A 768 11.89 22.80 -21.95
CA ASN A 768 10.59 22.14 -22.03
C ASN A 768 10.46 20.95 -21.06
N PHE A 769 11.52 20.15 -20.95
CA PHE A 769 11.54 19.00 -20.05
C PHE A 769 11.58 19.41 -18.58
N VAL A 770 12.31 20.47 -18.23
CA VAL A 770 12.37 20.96 -16.85
C VAL A 770 11.04 21.62 -16.47
N GLU A 771 10.43 22.38 -17.37
CA GLU A 771 9.08 22.94 -17.20
C GLU A 771 8.06 21.84 -16.93
N THR A 772 7.90 20.92 -17.88
CA THR A 772 6.93 19.82 -17.76
C THR A 772 7.23 18.84 -16.63
N SER A 773 8.50 18.47 -16.44
CA SER A 773 8.87 17.31 -15.61
C SER A 773 9.38 17.67 -14.22
N VAL A 774 9.77 18.92 -13.97
CA VAL A 774 10.23 19.40 -12.65
C VAL A 774 9.25 20.41 -12.06
N HIS A 775 8.76 21.34 -12.88
CA HIS A 775 7.91 22.44 -12.40
C HIS A 775 6.42 22.22 -12.65
N GLY A 776 6.05 21.28 -13.53
CA GLY A 776 4.66 21.01 -13.89
C GLY A 776 4.03 22.14 -14.71
N SER A 777 4.85 22.92 -15.41
CA SER A 777 4.47 24.11 -16.16
C SER A 777 4.37 23.82 -17.67
N ASP A 778 3.69 24.70 -18.43
CA ASP A 778 3.42 24.54 -19.86
C ASP A 778 4.60 25.07 -20.69
N PRO A 779 5.34 24.20 -21.40
CA PRO A 779 6.56 24.56 -22.13
C PRO A 779 6.30 25.46 -23.36
N ASN A 780 5.05 25.81 -23.62
CA ASN A 780 4.63 26.73 -24.69
C ASN A 780 4.19 28.08 -24.16
N GLN A 781 4.23 28.30 -22.83
CA GLN A 781 3.78 29.51 -22.19
C GLN A 781 4.77 29.97 -21.13
N ALA A 782 5.48 31.06 -21.46
CA ALA A 782 6.48 31.63 -20.57
C ALA A 782 5.94 32.10 -19.21
N ASP A 783 4.62 32.10 -19.00
CA ASP A 783 3.88 32.41 -17.78
C ASP A 783 2.69 31.43 -17.78
N SER A 784 2.94 30.25 -17.21
CA SER A 784 2.10 29.06 -17.39
C SER A 784 0.73 29.17 -16.75
N ASP A 785 0.62 29.87 -15.62
CA ASP A 785 -0.63 30.08 -14.89
C ASP A 785 -1.30 31.44 -15.16
N GLY A 786 -0.61 32.32 -15.89
CA GLY A 786 -1.09 33.63 -16.31
C GLY A 786 -1.16 34.65 -15.19
N ASP A 787 -0.40 34.48 -14.10
CA ASP A 787 -0.42 35.38 -12.95
C ASP A 787 0.44 36.63 -13.11
N GLY A 788 1.24 36.68 -14.18
CA GLY A 788 2.07 37.81 -14.58
C GLY A 788 3.56 37.68 -14.25
N PHE A 789 4.00 36.55 -13.70
CA PHE A 789 5.41 36.18 -13.56
C PHE A 789 5.77 35.07 -14.55
N THR A 790 7.01 35.08 -15.05
CA THR A 790 7.44 33.99 -15.94
C THR A 790 7.85 32.76 -15.14
N ASP A 791 7.72 31.56 -15.68
CA ASP A 791 8.07 30.32 -14.98
C ASP A 791 9.50 30.37 -14.42
N LEU A 792 10.47 30.89 -15.18
CA LEU A 792 11.83 31.13 -14.72
C LEU A 792 11.94 32.06 -13.51
N GLN A 793 11.13 33.11 -13.45
CA GLN A 793 11.12 34.06 -12.33
C GLN A 793 10.60 33.38 -11.06
N GLU A 794 9.57 32.57 -11.20
CA GLU A 794 8.95 31.83 -10.11
C GLU A 794 9.91 30.78 -9.57
N VAL A 795 10.51 29.98 -10.45
CA VAL A 795 11.54 28.99 -10.09
C VAL A 795 12.74 29.65 -9.41
N ALA A 796 13.20 30.80 -9.90
CA ALA A 796 14.30 31.54 -9.29
C ALA A 796 13.99 32.05 -7.87
N LEU A 797 12.71 32.20 -7.54
CA LEU A 797 12.21 32.62 -6.23
C LEU A 797 11.75 31.44 -5.36
N GLY A 798 11.77 30.21 -5.88
CA GLY A 798 11.26 29.02 -5.21
C GLY A 798 9.73 28.95 -5.15
N ALA A 799 9.05 29.71 -6.02
CA ALA A 799 7.62 29.65 -6.30
C ALA A 799 7.29 28.52 -7.29
N ASN A 800 6.01 28.25 -7.52
CA ASN A 800 5.56 27.15 -8.38
C ASN A 800 4.85 27.69 -9.65
N PRO A 801 5.44 27.51 -10.83
CA PRO A 801 4.92 28.10 -12.08
C PRO A 801 3.53 27.65 -12.55
N ALA A 802 3.00 26.58 -11.96
CA ALA A 802 1.70 26.04 -12.34
C ALA A 802 0.54 26.59 -11.48
N VAL A 803 0.80 27.51 -10.53
CA VAL A 803 -0.20 27.96 -9.55
C VAL A 803 -0.04 29.42 -9.19
N ASN A 804 -1.14 30.17 -9.33
CA ASN A 804 -1.14 31.62 -9.12
C ASN A 804 -0.66 31.98 -7.71
N ASP A 805 0.58 32.43 -7.61
CA ASP A 805 1.25 32.80 -6.37
C ASP A 805 1.86 34.21 -6.44
N SER A 806 1.39 35.02 -7.39
CA SER A 806 1.67 36.45 -7.58
C SER A 806 1.71 37.28 -6.29
N GLY A 807 0.84 36.97 -5.32
CA GLY A 807 0.83 37.62 -3.99
C GLY A 807 2.03 37.26 -3.11
N LEU A 808 2.49 36.01 -3.15
CA LEU A 808 3.70 35.52 -2.49
C LEU A 808 4.96 36.06 -3.17
N ILE A 809 5.00 36.08 -4.49
CA ILE A 809 6.12 36.61 -5.27
C ILE A 809 6.28 38.11 -5.02
N ALA A 810 5.19 38.88 -5.00
CA ALA A 810 5.22 40.29 -4.66
C ALA A 810 5.80 40.53 -3.25
N LEU A 811 5.51 39.64 -2.29
CA LEU A 811 6.07 39.68 -0.94
C LEU A 811 7.58 39.38 -0.91
N LEU A 812 8.03 38.37 -1.66
CA LEU A 812 9.45 37.99 -1.80
C LEU A 812 10.27 39.08 -2.51
N MET A 813 9.75 39.67 -3.60
CA MET A 813 10.41 40.76 -4.31
C MET A 813 10.49 42.04 -3.48
N ALA A 814 9.46 42.35 -2.69
CA ALA A 814 9.51 43.47 -1.74
C ALA A 814 10.55 43.26 -0.64
N ALA A 815 10.80 42.01 -0.23
CA ALA A 815 11.85 41.67 0.75
C ALA A 815 13.27 41.70 0.16
N ALA A 816 13.44 41.34 -1.12
CA ALA A 816 14.72 41.29 -1.83
C ALA A 816 15.27 42.67 -2.24
N GLY A 817 14.44 43.72 -2.23
CA GLY A 817 14.81 45.09 -2.64
C GLY A 817 15.70 45.89 -1.68
N GLY A 818 16.18 45.32 -0.58
CA GLY A 818 17.04 46.03 0.36
C GLY A 818 17.89 45.11 1.22
N GLU A 819 19.19 45.40 1.35
CA GLU A 819 20.23 44.54 1.94
C GLU A 819 20.05 44.13 3.43
N THR A 820 18.91 44.37 4.09
CA THR A 820 18.75 44.04 5.53
C THR A 820 17.35 43.63 6.00
N SER A 821 16.51 43.03 5.15
CA SER A 821 15.23 42.45 5.60
C SER A 821 15.45 41.07 6.22
N ARG A 822 15.25 40.92 7.54
CA ARG A 822 15.33 39.62 8.25
C ARG A 822 13.93 39.09 8.51
N ILE A 823 13.59 37.96 7.90
CA ILE A 823 12.40 37.18 8.23
C ILE A 823 12.72 36.38 9.50
N GLU A 824 12.00 36.64 10.60
CA GLU A 824 12.13 35.87 11.83
C GLU A 824 10.89 34.98 12.00
N LEU A 825 11.09 33.67 11.85
CA LEU A 825 10.12 32.64 12.17
C LEU A 825 10.33 32.20 13.61
N THR A 826 9.34 32.43 14.48
CA THR A 826 9.43 31.98 15.88
C THR A 826 8.28 31.00 16.16
N PRO A 827 8.57 29.73 16.50
CA PRO A 827 7.54 28.79 16.92
C PRO A 827 6.90 29.24 18.25
N SER A 828 5.58 29.19 18.36
CA SER A 828 4.87 29.49 19.61
C SER A 828 3.73 28.50 19.83
N GLY A 829 4.05 27.30 20.35
CA GLY A 829 3.05 26.26 20.61
C GLY A 829 2.54 25.62 19.31
N SER A 830 1.23 25.59 19.10
CA SER A 830 0.57 25.09 17.87
C SER A 830 0.47 26.12 16.74
N ASP A 831 0.97 27.34 16.96
CA ASP A 831 0.83 28.47 16.04
C ASP A 831 2.20 28.92 15.49
N PHE A 832 2.20 29.50 14.29
CA PHE A 832 3.37 30.13 13.69
C PHE A 832 3.16 31.65 13.60
N VAL A 833 4.14 32.39 14.11
CA VAL A 833 4.18 33.85 13.98
C VAL A 833 5.25 34.21 12.95
N VAL A 834 4.84 34.81 11.84
CA VAL A 834 5.75 35.36 10.83
C VAL A 834 5.89 36.85 11.13
N THR A 835 7.10 37.26 11.52
CA THR A 835 7.42 38.68 11.72
C THR A 835 8.30 39.16 10.58
N ILE A 836 7.81 40.13 9.82
CA ILE A 836 8.55 40.77 8.74
C ILE A 836 8.97 42.16 9.23
N LYS A 837 10.27 42.33 9.47
CA LYS A 837 10.87 43.65 9.75
C LYS A 837 11.14 44.35 8.43
N VAL A 838 10.54 45.52 8.24
CA VAL A 838 10.75 46.39 7.08
C VAL A 838 11.60 47.60 7.51
N GLN A 839 12.19 48.30 6.55
CA GLN A 839 13.00 49.47 6.84
C GLN A 839 12.13 50.64 7.35
N GLU A 840 12.63 51.42 8.31
CA GLU A 840 11.96 52.61 8.83
C GLU A 840 11.68 53.60 7.69
N GLY A 841 10.40 53.91 7.48
CA GLY A 841 9.92 54.78 6.40
C GLY A 841 9.41 54.06 5.14
N THR A 842 9.36 52.73 5.10
CA THR A 842 8.69 51.97 4.04
C THR A 842 7.20 52.34 3.98
N ASN A 843 6.71 52.68 2.78
CA ASN A 843 5.29 52.99 2.61
C ASN A 843 4.46 51.70 2.63
N LEU A 844 3.82 51.43 3.78
CA LEU A 844 3.00 50.24 3.99
C LEU A 844 1.58 50.35 3.41
N SER A 845 1.21 51.49 2.80
CA SER A 845 -0.13 51.70 2.24
C SER A 845 -0.45 50.84 1.02
N ALA A 846 0.51 50.09 0.49
CA ALA A 846 0.33 49.15 -0.62
C ALA A 846 0.00 47.71 -0.15
N PHE A 847 0.07 47.42 1.15
CA PHE A 847 -0.25 46.09 1.72
C PHE A 847 -1.76 45.87 1.93
N THR A 848 -2.63 46.71 1.34
CA THR A 848 -4.08 46.65 1.55
C THR A 848 -4.78 45.53 0.79
N ASP A 849 -4.10 44.86 -0.15
CA ASP A 849 -4.68 43.87 -1.06
C ASP A 849 -4.30 42.41 -0.70
N LEU A 850 -3.72 42.17 0.48
CA LEU A 850 -3.40 40.82 0.95
C LEU A 850 -4.69 40.13 1.47
N ASP A 851 -5.43 39.47 0.59
CA ASP A 851 -6.58 38.64 0.98
C ASP A 851 -6.11 37.28 1.51
N LEU A 852 -6.22 37.07 2.83
CA LEU A 852 -5.90 35.83 3.53
C LEU A 852 -7.15 35.20 4.17
N THR A 853 -8.31 35.32 3.52
CA THR A 853 -9.64 34.97 4.08
C THR A 853 -9.87 33.51 4.49
N GLY A 854 -8.85 32.64 4.49
CA GLY A 854 -8.90 31.27 5.01
C GLY A 854 -8.28 31.04 6.41
N ALA A 855 -7.57 32.01 6.99
CA ALA A 855 -6.91 31.82 8.29
C ALA A 855 -7.28 32.92 9.28
N ASN A 856 -7.36 32.58 10.57
CA ASN A 856 -7.53 33.51 11.68
C ASN A 856 -6.31 34.44 11.78
N THR A 857 -6.23 35.41 10.87
CA THR A 857 -5.04 36.22 10.64
C THR A 857 -5.28 37.62 11.16
N THR A 858 -4.36 38.13 11.98
CA THR A 858 -4.35 39.54 12.40
C THR A 858 -3.08 40.19 11.87
N VAL A 859 -3.23 41.34 11.22
CA VAL A 859 -2.14 42.17 10.72
C VAL A 859 -2.02 43.38 11.63
N ASP A 860 -0.90 43.50 12.34
CA ASP A 860 -0.56 44.69 13.13
C ASP A 860 0.64 45.38 12.48
N ALA A 861 0.44 46.63 12.05
CA ALA A 861 1.43 47.43 11.35
C ALA A 861 2.00 48.49 12.30
N GLY A 862 3.20 48.23 12.81
CA GLY A 862 4.04 49.23 13.48
C GLY A 862 4.86 50.02 12.47
N ALA A 863 5.51 51.11 12.91
CA ALA A 863 6.29 51.99 12.03
C ALA A 863 7.37 51.26 11.19
N ASP A 864 7.87 50.11 11.69
CA ASP A 864 9.01 49.38 11.10
C ASP A 864 8.79 47.84 11.06
N THR A 865 7.57 47.35 11.34
CA THR A 865 7.27 45.91 11.43
C THR A 865 5.85 45.59 10.98
N VAL A 866 5.72 44.54 10.16
CA VAL A 866 4.45 43.87 9.88
C VAL A 866 4.46 42.51 10.57
N THR A 867 3.53 42.31 11.50
CA THR A 867 3.34 41.02 12.18
C THR A 867 2.13 40.33 11.60
N ILE A 868 2.33 39.10 11.10
CA ILE A 868 1.26 38.21 10.64
C ILE A 868 1.20 37.03 11.61
N THR A 869 0.09 36.93 12.34
CA THR A 869 -0.17 35.79 13.22
C THR A 869 -1.09 34.80 12.52
N ILE A 870 -0.63 33.56 12.34
CA ILE A 870 -1.42 32.47 11.74
C ILE A 870 -1.71 31.45 12.85
N SER A 871 -2.99 31.31 13.22
CA SER A 871 -3.43 30.40 14.29
C SER A 871 -4.15 29.16 13.74
N GLY A 872 -3.80 27.98 14.24
CA GLY A 872 -4.49 26.71 13.96
C GLY A 872 -3.71 25.67 13.13
N ALA A 873 -4.24 24.43 13.08
CA ALA A 873 -3.60 23.23 12.51
C ALA A 873 -3.29 23.30 10.99
N THR A 874 -3.76 24.32 10.28
CA THR A 874 -3.51 24.57 8.87
C THR A 874 -2.16 25.22 8.56
N ALA A 875 -1.39 25.63 9.58
CA ALA A 875 -0.12 26.33 9.40
C ALA A 875 1.05 25.46 8.84
N ALA A 876 0.90 24.13 8.83
CA ALA A 876 1.93 23.24 8.29
C ALA A 876 2.04 23.23 6.75
N LYS A 877 1.07 23.83 6.03
CA LYS A 877 1.05 23.85 4.55
C LYS A 877 1.91 24.94 3.90
N PHE A 878 2.28 26.01 4.60
CA PHE A 878 2.82 27.22 3.95
C PHE A 878 4.36 27.35 3.90
N LEU A 879 5.12 26.49 4.59
CA LEU A 879 6.59 26.62 4.65
C LEU A 879 7.27 25.24 4.53
N ARG A 880 7.31 24.68 3.32
CA ARG A 880 8.39 23.77 2.93
C ARG A 880 9.50 24.58 2.26
N VAL A 881 10.45 25.08 3.05
CA VAL A 881 11.78 25.41 2.52
C VAL A 881 12.58 24.11 2.56
N GLY A 882 12.98 23.63 1.38
CA GLY A 882 13.57 22.32 1.17
C GLY A 882 14.81 22.03 2.02
N LYS A 883 15.07 20.73 2.15
CA LYS A 883 16.38 20.19 2.49
C LYS A 883 16.93 19.46 1.28
#